data_AF-A0A1I5LUK0-F1
#
_entry.id   AF-A0A1I5LUK0-F1
#
_cell.length_a   1.000
_cell.length_b   1.000
_cell.length_c   1.000
_cell.angle_alpha   90.00
_cell.angle_beta   90.00
_cell.angle_gamma   90.00
#
_symmetry.space_group_name_H-M   'P 1'
#
loop_
_entity.id
_entity.type
_entity.pdbx_description
1 polymer ?
#
loop_
_entity_poly.entity_id
_entity_poly.type
_entity_poly.pdbx_seq_one_letter_code
_entity_poly.pdbx_strand_id
1 'polypeptide(L)'
;MKSKISKPLLSLFNPYKLDAVTRSLRAMRDGMLWLVPCLIVSSILGFIASMLEFLGVDMPGFINELNLLRLSLTALYPYLFSASISMMLAIQWRLPRPPIAVLCISYVAVAEKVLACEPQTSSILLTFVGLTLPLYAVPLISKLKKMSWARLVEDEVAGKLVKDAMNLIIPGVIVTGVVVLVTKALALANLHLDVELLMQNFDPSAEPYSVGAIFASLNSLLWFLGIHGYYALTPLVQPLIDSLDVNRALYLSNGIPENIMNLSTLSSFVFIGGSGATLGLAIAILAFSRDKVFRVIALASIPLGLFNINEILMFGLPIIFNLRLLLPFVIAPMANMLVALAVLKVGLVAVPVVMAPITSPLILNAFISTGGDYGAVILQVALVGLSTLVYWPFVRMLDSHAKTRDLYIPSLDTTFTRREEEAYVLAVDPVTESLSKVREFEGVQRQLEDFATREFYLEYQPQVSSTTGQVVGAEALIRLRDSMGNVTSPVTFLSVFEKANLMTDIDLWVLKQALCQSKKWREQGFEMPICVNISSHTLTNRAAMEEIVTLISATPRCIHFEITEDTFIEKEWMVEKSIERLHSAGSMVNIDDFGTGYSSLSYLNRFDVDVIKIDRSFVLALDTERGKQVFYSLTGIANQLGLMVVVEGVETQEQYDIVAKEEGTIIQGWYFSRSVSASEFKNYSLQRVALGNCAGNMPVTAA
;
A
#
# COMPACT_ATOMS: atom_id res chain seq x y z
N MET A 1 44.26 8.78 -5.83
CA MET A 1 44.18 7.35 -5.40
C MET A 1 42.72 7.00 -5.13
N LYS A 2 42.08 6.33 -6.10
CA LYS A 2 40.80 5.62 -5.91
C LYS A 2 41.09 4.18 -5.50
N SER A 3 40.10 3.55 -4.85
CA SER A 3 39.99 2.13 -4.46
C SER A 3 40.46 1.84 -3.01
N LYS A 4 39.83 0.96 -2.20
CA LYS A 4 39.18 -0.30 -2.60
C LYS A 4 38.41 -1.03 -1.47
N ILE A 5 37.72 -0.36 -0.54
CA ILE A 5 37.20 -1.08 0.67
C ILE A 5 35.68 -1.37 0.68
N SER A 6 34.81 -0.73 -0.09
CA SER A 6 33.35 -0.84 0.17
C SER A 6 32.53 -1.83 -0.69
N LYS A 7 33.12 -2.59 -1.62
CA LYS A 7 32.32 -3.40 -2.57
C LYS A 7 31.60 -4.65 -2.00
N PRO A 8 32.07 -5.40 -0.97
CA PRO A 8 31.35 -6.59 -0.53
C PRO A 8 30.19 -6.29 0.44
N LEU A 9 30.25 -5.19 1.20
CA LEU A 9 29.17 -4.80 2.14
C LEU A 9 27.97 -4.18 1.41
N LEU A 10 28.19 -3.42 0.34
CA LEU A 10 27.12 -2.83 -0.46
C LEU A 10 26.38 -3.85 -1.35
N SER A 11 26.98 -5.00 -1.68
CA SER A 11 26.28 -6.08 -2.41
C SER A 11 25.28 -6.87 -1.57
N LEU A 12 25.34 -6.77 -0.24
CA LEU A 12 24.30 -7.28 0.68
C LEU A 12 23.03 -6.43 0.67
N PHE A 13 23.14 -5.15 0.28
CA PHE A 13 22.04 -4.20 0.16
C PHE A 13 21.53 -4.11 -1.28
N ASN A 14 21.19 -5.25 -1.88
CA ASN A 14 20.41 -5.23 -3.12
C ASN A 14 19.03 -4.63 -2.80
N PRO A 15 18.63 -3.48 -3.39
CA PRO A 15 17.41 -2.77 -3.01
C PRO A 15 16.15 -3.65 -3.13
N TYR A 16 16.09 -4.55 -4.12
CA TYR A 16 14.97 -5.49 -4.28
C TYR A 16 14.89 -6.56 -3.19
N LYS A 17 16.04 -7.05 -2.69
CA LYS A 17 16.07 -8.00 -1.56
C LYS A 17 15.73 -7.30 -0.25
N LEU A 18 16.18 -6.06 -0.09
CA LEU A 18 15.87 -5.21 1.06
C LEU A 18 14.36 -4.98 1.16
N ASP A 19 13.68 -4.65 0.05
CA ASP A 19 12.22 -4.46 -0.01
C ASP A 19 11.41 -5.71 0.35
N ALA A 20 11.89 -6.91 0.03
CA ALA A 20 11.18 -8.15 0.35
C ALA A 20 11.32 -8.52 1.84
N VAL A 21 12.52 -8.38 2.39
CA VAL A 21 12.81 -8.60 3.81
C VAL A 21 12.00 -7.63 4.66
N THR A 22 11.93 -6.37 4.25
CA THR A 22 11.30 -5.33 5.05
C THR A 22 9.79 -5.39 5.01
N ARG A 23 9.19 -5.80 3.89
CA ARG A 23 7.77 -6.17 3.83
C ARG A 23 7.45 -7.34 4.76
N SER A 24 8.33 -8.34 4.84
CA SER A 24 8.14 -9.48 5.74
C SER A 24 8.26 -9.07 7.21
N LEU A 25 9.23 -8.23 7.56
CA LEU A 25 9.39 -7.67 8.91
C LEU A 25 8.18 -6.81 9.32
N ARG A 26 7.63 -6.03 8.37
CA ARG A 26 6.41 -5.24 8.59
C ARG A 26 5.21 -6.16 8.87
N ALA A 27 5.02 -7.21 8.09
CA ALA A 27 3.95 -8.20 8.33
C ALA A 27 4.10 -8.93 9.67
N MET A 28 5.33 -9.26 10.08
CA MET A 28 5.59 -9.83 11.40
C MET A 28 5.16 -8.89 12.51
N ARG A 29 5.63 -7.64 12.46
CA ARG A 29 5.27 -6.58 13.40
C ARG A 29 3.76 -6.40 13.50
N ASP A 30 3.10 -6.22 12.35
CA ASP A 30 1.65 -5.99 12.29
C ASP A 30 0.90 -7.18 12.86
N GLY A 31 1.24 -8.41 12.45
CA GLY A 31 0.64 -9.63 12.98
C GLY A 31 0.81 -9.76 14.50
N MET A 32 1.96 -9.39 15.04
CA MET A 32 2.21 -9.46 16.48
C MET A 32 1.42 -8.39 17.27
N LEU A 33 1.14 -7.23 16.68
CA LEU A 33 0.30 -6.20 17.31
C LEU A 33 -1.12 -6.71 17.60
N TRP A 34 -1.69 -7.55 16.72
CA TRP A 34 -3.00 -8.17 16.94
C TRP A 34 -3.05 -9.10 18.16
N LEU A 35 -1.90 -9.50 18.70
CA LEU A 35 -1.82 -10.40 19.86
C LEU A 35 -1.69 -9.67 21.20
N VAL A 36 -1.49 -8.35 21.18
CA VAL A 36 -1.35 -7.53 22.40
C VAL A 36 -2.45 -7.78 23.42
N PRO A 37 -3.75 -7.87 23.07
CA PRO A 37 -4.79 -8.17 24.06
C PRO A 37 -4.58 -9.52 24.76
N CYS A 38 -4.20 -10.56 24.01
CA CYS A 38 -3.94 -11.89 24.55
C CYS A 38 -2.70 -11.91 25.46
N LEU A 39 -1.66 -11.16 25.10
CA LEU A 39 -0.45 -11.02 25.91
C LEU A 39 -0.76 -10.31 27.23
N ILE A 40 -1.47 -9.17 27.18
CA ILE A 40 -1.85 -8.39 28.37
C ILE A 40 -2.67 -9.23 29.36
N VAL A 41 -3.64 -10.03 28.88
CA VAL A 41 -4.44 -10.90 29.76
C VAL A 41 -3.55 -11.89 30.51
N SER A 42 -2.59 -12.53 29.81
CA SER A 42 -1.63 -13.45 30.44
C SER A 42 -0.74 -12.73 31.47
N SER A 43 -0.23 -11.54 31.14
CA SER A 43 0.62 -10.74 32.03
C SER A 43 -0.14 -10.26 33.28
N ILE A 44 -1.43 -9.91 33.15
CA ILE A 44 -2.29 -9.56 34.29
C ILE A 44 -2.53 -10.77 35.21
N LEU A 45 -2.80 -11.96 34.66
CA LEU A 45 -2.97 -13.16 35.47
C LEU A 45 -1.71 -13.49 36.28
N GLY A 46 -0.54 -13.37 35.64
CA GLY A 46 0.76 -13.55 36.30
C GLY A 46 1.03 -12.50 37.37
N PHE A 47 0.66 -11.25 37.11
CA PHE A 47 0.76 -10.16 38.09
C PHE A 47 -0.10 -10.43 39.32
N ILE A 48 -1.38 -10.81 39.15
CA ILE A 48 -2.29 -11.10 40.26
C ILE A 48 -1.75 -12.27 41.10
N ALA A 49 -1.34 -13.37 40.45
CA ALA A 49 -0.77 -14.52 41.15
C ALA A 49 0.46 -14.14 41.98
N SER A 50 1.38 -13.40 41.37
CA SER A 50 2.64 -12.97 42.02
C SER A 50 2.41 -12.00 43.18
N MET A 51 1.40 -11.13 43.09
CA MET A 51 1.05 -10.20 44.17
C MET A 51 0.38 -10.90 45.35
N LEU A 52 -0.50 -11.87 45.10
CA LEU A 52 -1.14 -12.65 46.16
C LEU A 52 -0.11 -13.43 46.97
N GLU A 53 0.85 -14.06 46.28
CA GLU A 53 1.96 -14.77 46.92
C GLU A 53 2.85 -13.81 47.72
N PHE A 54 3.20 -12.66 47.15
CA PHE A 54 4.03 -11.65 47.80
C PHE A 54 3.37 -11.04 49.05
N LEU A 55 2.07 -10.82 49.03
CA LEU A 55 1.31 -10.31 50.19
C LEU A 55 1.06 -11.38 51.27
N GLY A 56 1.50 -12.62 51.06
CA GLY A 56 1.30 -13.72 52.00
C GLY A 56 -0.17 -14.13 52.14
N VAL A 57 -0.98 -13.95 51.09
CA VAL A 57 -2.39 -14.36 51.10
C VAL A 57 -2.47 -15.89 51.02
N ASP A 58 -3.05 -16.52 52.04
CA ASP A 58 -3.14 -17.98 52.16
C ASP A 58 -4.24 -18.57 51.25
N MET A 59 -4.00 -18.52 49.94
CA MET A 59 -4.90 -19.03 48.88
C MET A 59 -4.10 -19.82 47.82
N PRO A 60 -3.31 -20.85 48.20
CA PRO A 60 -2.40 -21.54 47.27
C PRO A 60 -3.12 -22.22 46.10
N GLY A 61 -4.35 -22.72 46.32
CA GLY A 61 -5.17 -23.31 45.25
C GLY A 61 -5.52 -22.30 44.15
N PHE A 62 -5.97 -21.10 44.53
CA PHE A 62 -6.31 -20.04 43.58
C PHE A 62 -5.09 -19.48 42.85
N ILE A 63 -3.97 -19.30 43.55
CA ILE A 63 -2.69 -18.88 42.93
C ILE A 63 -2.25 -19.91 41.88
N ASN A 64 -2.36 -21.21 42.19
CA ASN A 64 -2.05 -22.27 41.26
C ASN A 64 -2.99 -22.28 40.04
N GLU A 65 -4.29 -22.08 40.24
CA GLU A 65 -5.27 -21.96 39.14
C GLU A 65 -4.94 -20.79 38.20
N LEU A 66 -4.60 -19.61 38.74
CA LEU A 66 -4.17 -18.46 37.95
C LEU A 66 -2.91 -18.76 37.13
N ASN A 67 -1.93 -19.43 37.73
CA ASN A 67 -0.71 -19.84 37.04
C ASN A 67 -0.96 -20.88 35.96
N LEU A 68 -1.84 -21.87 36.19
CA LEU A 68 -2.24 -22.85 35.19
C LEU A 68 -2.95 -22.19 34.00
N LEU A 69 -3.84 -21.23 34.26
CA LEU A 69 -4.50 -20.46 33.20
C LEU A 69 -3.50 -19.65 32.37
N ARG A 70 -2.55 -18.97 33.04
CA ARG A 70 -1.46 -18.23 32.39
C ARG A 70 -0.58 -19.13 31.51
N LEU A 71 -0.19 -20.30 32.02
CA LEU A 71 0.61 -21.27 31.27
C LEU A 71 -0.16 -21.81 30.04
N SER A 72 -1.45 -22.08 30.20
CA SER A 72 -2.32 -22.51 29.10
C SER A 72 -2.43 -21.45 28.00
N LEU A 73 -2.55 -20.17 28.35
CA LEU A 73 -2.52 -19.07 27.39
C LEU A 73 -1.16 -18.94 26.69
N THR A 74 -0.07 -19.08 27.45
CA THR A 74 1.30 -18.98 26.92
C THR A 74 1.60 -20.11 25.92
N ALA A 75 1.07 -21.32 26.16
CA ALA A 75 1.21 -22.45 25.24
C ALA A 75 0.56 -22.20 23.86
N LEU A 76 -0.42 -21.28 23.77
CA LEU A 76 -1.05 -20.90 22.50
C LEU A 76 -0.21 -19.91 21.69
N TYR A 77 0.81 -19.26 22.26
CA TYR A 77 1.54 -18.18 21.59
C TYR A 77 2.17 -18.59 20.26
N PRO A 78 2.85 -19.75 20.11
CA PRO A 78 3.41 -20.16 18.82
C PRO A 78 2.35 -20.24 17.70
N TYR A 79 1.16 -20.72 18.05
CA TYR A 79 0.03 -20.85 17.14
C TYR A 79 -0.55 -19.49 16.77
N LEU A 80 -0.74 -18.63 17.77
CA LEU A 80 -1.28 -17.28 17.58
C LEU A 80 -0.33 -16.41 16.76
N PHE A 81 0.98 -16.46 17.03
CA PHE A 81 2.01 -15.80 16.22
C PHE A 81 1.97 -16.29 14.78
N SER A 82 1.96 -17.60 14.56
CA SER A 82 1.92 -18.17 13.22
C SER A 82 0.66 -17.74 12.46
N ALA A 83 -0.50 -17.79 13.12
CA ALA A 83 -1.77 -17.38 12.53
C ALA A 83 -1.78 -15.89 12.16
N SER A 84 -1.39 -15.00 13.08
CA SER A 84 -1.48 -13.56 12.85
C SER A 84 -0.47 -13.08 11.80
N ILE A 85 0.77 -13.57 11.84
CA ILE A 85 1.81 -13.23 10.86
C ILE A 85 1.44 -13.79 9.48
N SER A 86 0.94 -15.04 9.41
CA SER A 86 0.53 -15.64 8.14
C SER A 86 -0.67 -14.93 7.50
N MET A 87 -1.61 -14.38 8.29
CA MET A 87 -2.68 -13.53 7.76
C MET A 87 -2.13 -12.26 7.11
N MET A 88 -1.16 -11.59 7.72
CA MET A 88 -0.54 -10.38 7.16
C MET A 88 0.27 -10.70 5.89
N LEU A 89 1.02 -11.81 5.90
CA LEU A 89 1.75 -12.27 4.72
C LEU A 89 0.83 -12.73 3.59
N ALA A 90 -0.30 -13.37 3.90
CA ALA A 90 -1.26 -13.84 2.90
C ALA A 90 -1.72 -12.68 1.99
N ILE A 91 -1.88 -11.49 2.55
CA ILE A 91 -2.24 -10.31 1.79
C ILE A 91 -1.14 -9.92 0.80
N GLN A 92 0.12 -9.88 1.25
CA GLN A 92 1.27 -9.57 0.38
C GLN A 92 1.38 -10.55 -0.80
N TRP A 93 1.04 -11.81 -0.55
CA TRP A 93 1.12 -12.89 -1.54
C TRP A 93 -0.20 -13.16 -2.29
N ARG A 94 -1.21 -12.30 -2.10
CA ARG A 94 -2.55 -12.39 -2.72
C ARG A 94 -3.23 -13.76 -2.50
N LEU A 95 -3.18 -14.24 -1.27
CA LEU A 95 -3.77 -15.49 -0.81
C LEU A 95 -4.96 -15.22 0.12
N PRO A 96 -5.93 -16.15 0.22
CA PRO A 96 -7.07 -16.00 1.13
C PRO A 96 -6.61 -16.09 2.59
N ARG A 97 -6.92 -15.08 3.41
CA ARG A 97 -6.35 -14.93 4.76
C ARG A 97 -6.75 -16.05 5.73
N PRO A 98 -8.06 -16.37 5.91
CA PRO A 98 -8.46 -17.39 6.89
C PRO A 98 -7.91 -18.80 6.59
N PRO A 99 -7.96 -19.31 5.33
CA PRO A 99 -7.37 -20.61 5.01
C PRO A 99 -5.86 -20.69 5.26
N ILE A 100 -5.12 -19.63 4.93
CA ILE A 100 -3.66 -19.60 5.16
C ILE A 100 -3.34 -19.60 6.66
N ALA A 101 -4.11 -18.87 7.47
CA ALA A 101 -3.94 -18.88 8.92
C ALA A 101 -4.19 -20.27 9.51
N VAL A 102 -5.27 -20.93 9.10
CA VAL A 102 -5.60 -22.30 9.55
C VAL A 102 -4.52 -23.30 9.14
N LEU A 103 -3.97 -23.19 7.93
CA LEU A 103 -2.84 -24.01 7.49
C LEU A 103 -1.58 -23.75 8.33
N CYS A 104 -1.27 -22.49 8.64
CA CYS A 104 -0.08 -22.18 9.43
C CYS A 104 -0.22 -22.63 10.90
N ILE A 105 -1.44 -22.63 11.46
CA ILE A 105 -1.73 -23.25 12.76
C ILE A 105 -1.48 -24.76 12.70
N SER A 106 -2.00 -25.45 11.67
CA SER A 106 -1.81 -26.89 11.55
C SER A 106 -0.33 -27.26 11.33
N TYR A 107 0.42 -26.43 10.61
CA TYR A 107 1.86 -26.62 10.46
C TYR A 107 2.64 -26.46 11.76
N VAL A 108 2.26 -25.51 12.63
CA VAL A 108 2.85 -25.41 13.98
C VAL A 108 2.52 -26.64 14.82
N ALA A 109 1.30 -27.19 14.73
CA ALA A 109 0.94 -28.43 15.42
C ALA A 109 1.76 -29.63 14.93
N VAL A 110 2.01 -29.71 13.62
CA VAL A 110 2.90 -30.72 13.03
C VAL A 110 4.33 -30.53 13.56
N ALA A 111 4.84 -29.30 13.55
CA ALA A 111 6.16 -29.00 14.07
C ALA A 111 6.31 -29.35 15.56
N GLU A 112 5.31 -29.06 16.40
CA GLU A 112 5.29 -29.47 17.80
C GLU A 112 5.44 -30.98 17.96
N LYS A 113 4.72 -31.78 17.16
CA LYS A 113 4.84 -33.24 17.21
C LYS A 113 6.20 -33.75 16.73
N VAL A 114 6.80 -33.11 15.72
CA VAL A 114 8.15 -33.44 15.27
C VAL A 114 9.18 -33.13 16.35
N LEU A 115 9.05 -31.98 17.02
CA LEU A 115 9.92 -31.54 18.10
C LEU A 115 9.76 -32.41 19.37
N ALA A 116 8.55 -32.91 19.65
CA ALA A 116 8.30 -33.79 20.80
C ALA A 116 9.01 -35.16 20.71
N CYS A 117 9.45 -35.57 19.52
CA CYS A 117 10.22 -36.80 19.34
C CYS A 117 11.70 -36.67 19.76
N GLU A 118 12.17 -35.45 20.03
CA GLU A 118 13.53 -35.17 20.46
C GLU A 118 13.57 -34.92 21.98
N PRO A 119 14.51 -35.50 22.77
CA PRO A 119 14.47 -35.43 24.24
C PRO A 119 14.79 -34.06 24.86
N GLN A 120 15.28 -33.09 24.08
CA GLN A 120 15.81 -31.81 24.56
C GLN A 120 15.12 -30.58 23.94
N THR A 121 13.83 -30.67 23.67
CA THR A 121 13.15 -29.64 22.88
C THR A 121 12.44 -28.63 23.76
N SER A 122 13.07 -27.46 23.90
CA SER A 122 12.51 -26.32 24.63
C SER A 122 11.24 -25.77 23.96
N SER A 123 10.29 -25.29 24.78
CA SER A 123 9.12 -24.50 24.33
C SER A 123 9.49 -23.25 23.52
N ILE A 124 10.74 -22.79 23.67
CA ILE A 124 11.33 -21.66 22.94
C ILE A 124 11.45 -22.00 21.45
N LEU A 125 11.86 -23.23 21.13
CA LEU A 125 12.03 -23.67 19.74
C LEU A 125 10.69 -23.67 19.00
N LEU A 126 9.61 -24.06 19.69
CA LEU A 126 8.27 -24.01 19.11
C LEU A 126 7.81 -22.57 18.88
N THR A 127 8.05 -21.65 19.81
CA THR A 127 7.77 -20.22 19.62
C THR A 127 8.56 -19.64 18.44
N PHE A 128 9.84 -20.00 18.31
CA PHE A 128 10.67 -19.61 17.17
C PHE A 128 10.11 -20.15 15.84
N VAL A 129 9.65 -21.40 15.82
CA VAL A 129 8.94 -21.97 14.67
C VAL A 129 7.67 -21.18 14.39
N GLY A 130 6.86 -20.85 15.40
CA GLY A 130 5.63 -20.05 15.23
C GLY A 130 5.87 -18.69 14.57
N LEU A 131 6.97 -18.03 14.90
CA LEU A 131 7.37 -16.75 14.30
C LEU A 131 7.90 -16.92 12.86
N THR A 132 8.76 -17.91 12.63
CA THR A 132 9.51 -18.04 11.37
C THR A 132 8.79 -18.84 10.29
N LEU A 133 7.90 -19.76 10.68
CA LEU A 133 7.20 -20.67 9.76
C LEU A 133 6.39 -19.96 8.67
N PRO A 134 5.58 -18.93 8.98
CA PRO A 134 4.86 -18.17 7.96
C PRO A 134 5.77 -17.55 6.89
N LEU A 135 7.01 -17.18 7.25
CA LEU A 135 7.94 -16.50 6.35
C LEU A 135 8.35 -17.35 5.15
N TYR A 136 8.40 -18.68 5.30
CA TYR A 136 8.71 -19.58 4.19
C TYR A 136 7.48 -20.32 3.66
N ALA A 137 6.51 -20.66 4.53
CA ALA A 137 5.33 -21.42 4.15
C ALA A 137 4.41 -20.61 3.21
N VAL A 138 4.12 -19.36 3.53
CA VAL A 138 3.19 -18.52 2.74
C VAL A 138 3.72 -18.23 1.33
N PRO A 139 4.98 -17.79 1.13
CA PRO A 139 5.55 -17.64 -0.20
C PRO A 139 5.57 -18.94 -1.02
N LEU A 140 5.86 -20.07 -0.37
CA LEU A 140 5.90 -21.37 -1.03
C LEU A 140 4.51 -21.80 -1.50
N ILE A 141 3.48 -21.65 -0.66
CA ILE A 141 2.08 -21.89 -1.04
C ILE A 141 1.69 -21.03 -2.24
N SER A 142 2.05 -19.74 -2.24
CA SER A 142 1.73 -18.83 -3.34
C SER A 142 2.37 -19.27 -4.66
N LYS A 143 3.63 -19.72 -4.62
CA LYS A 143 4.33 -20.25 -5.80
C LYS A 143 3.69 -21.55 -6.31
N LEU A 144 3.38 -22.48 -5.42
CA LEU A 144 2.75 -23.76 -5.76
C LEU A 144 1.34 -23.57 -6.36
N LYS A 145 0.51 -22.69 -5.78
CA LYS A 145 -0.86 -22.40 -6.28
C LYS A 145 -0.86 -21.92 -7.75
N LYS A 146 0.20 -21.26 -8.21
CA LYS A 146 0.31 -20.77 -9.61
C LYS A 146 0.55 -21.90 -10.62
N MET A 147 1.13 -23.02 -10.18
CA MET A 147 1.42 -24.16 -11.05
C MET A 147 0.11 -24.85 -11.45
N SER A 148 -0.06 -25.15 -12.74
CA SER A 148 -1.30 -25.76 -13.26
C SER A 148 -1.59 -27.12 -12.63
N TRP A 149 -0.57 -27.96 -12.45
CA TRP A 149 -0.71 -29.29 -11.85
C TRP A 149 -1.16 -29.29 -10.38
N ALA A 150 -1.01 -28.17 -9.68
CA ALA A 150 -1.40 -28.04 -8.28
C ALA A 150 -2.84 -27.50 -8.10
N ARG A 151 -3.54 -27.17 -9.20
CA ARG A 151 -4.93 -26.72 -9.18
C ARG A 151 -5.85 -27.92 -9.35
N LEU A 152 -6.75 -28.11 -8.39
CA LEU A 152 -7.77 -29.16 -8.42
C LEU A 152 -9.04 -28.74 -9.17
N VAL A 153 -9.33 -27.43 -9.19
CA VAL A 153 -10.55 -26.89 -9.79
C VAL A 153 -10.20 -25.71 -10.71
N GLU A 154 -10.49 -25.87 -11.99
CA GLU A 154 -10.25 -24.85 -13.03
C GLU A 154 -11.51 -24.00 -13.32
N ASP A 155 -12.71 -24.58 -13.27
CA ASP A 155 -13.99 -23.96 -13.68
C ASP A 155 -14.85 -23.37 -12.54
N GLU A 156 -15.85 -22.56 -12.89
CA GLU A 156 -16.84 -21.87 -12.03
C GLU A 156 -17.83 -22.81 -11.30
N VAL A 157 -17.51 -24.10 -11.14
CA VAL A 157 -18.42 -25.11 -10.57
C VAL A 157 -18.74 -24.84 -9.09
N ALA A 158 -17.90 -24.08 -8.39
CA ALA A 158 -18.12 -23.68 -7.01
C ALA A 158 -17.70 -22.21 -6.80
N GLY A 159 -18.46 -21.47 -5.99
CA GLY A 159 -18.20 -20.06 -5.70
C GLY A 159 -16.74 -19.79 -5.31
N LYS A 160 -16.25 -18.58 -5.59
CA LYS A 160 -14.82 -18.17 -5.49
C LYS A 160 -14.11 -18.66 -4.21
N LEU A 161 -14.80 -18.63 -3.06
CA LEU A 161 -14.28 -19.11 -1.77
C LEU A 161 -13.95 -20.60 -1.77
N VAL A 162 -14.84 -21.43 -2.32
CA VAL A 162 -14.66 -22.89 -2.37
C VAL A 162 -13.51 -23.24 -3.31
N LYS A 163 -13.45 -22.61 -4.48
CA LYS A 163 -12.34 -22.75 -5.44
C LYS A 163 -11.00 -22.38 -4.81
N ASP A 164 -10.94 -21.25 -4.12
CA ASP A 164 -9.72 -20.79 -3.46
C ASP A 164 -9.27 -21.73 -2.33
N ALA A 165 -10.21 -22.31 -1.58
CA ALA A 165 -9.90 -23.29 -0.54
C ALA A 165 -9.41 -24.63 -1.13
N MET A 166 -10.09 -25.16 -2.16
CA MET A 166 -9.71 -26.44 -2.79
C MET A 166 -8.34 -26.37 -3.45
N ASN A 167 -8.03 -25.27 -4.12
CA ASN A 167 -6.73 -25.08 -4.77
C ASN A 167 -5.56 -24.85 -3.80
N LEU A 168 -5.81 -24.86 -2.47
CA LEU A 168 -4.77 -24.87 -1.44
C LEU A 168 -4.43 -26.27 -0.94
N ILE A 169 -5.21 -27.32 -1.28
CA ILE A 169 -5.00 -28.68 -0.75
C ILE A 169 -3.63 -29.23 -1.17
N ILE A 170 -3.32 -29.25 -2.48
CA ILE A 170 -2.05 -29.79 -2.99
C ILE A 170 -0.84 -28.97 -2.48
N PRO A 171 -0.82 -27.62 -2.62
CA PRO A 171 0.21 -26.80 -1.99
C PRO A 171 0.35 -27.08 -0.50
N GLY A 172 -0.78 -27.25 0.19
CA GLY A 172 -0.86 -27.48 1.62
C GLY A 172 -0.13 -28.74 2.07
N VAL A 173 -0.33 -29.86 1.36
CA VAL A 173 0.33 -31.15 1.61
C VAL A 173 1.84 -31.06 1.38
N ILE A 174 2.26 -30.44 0.28
CA ILE A 174 3.69 -30.31 -0.05
C ILE A 174 4.43 -29.47 1.00
N VAL A 175 3.83 -28.35 1.39
CA VAL A 175 4.41 -27.45 2.40
C VAL A 175 4.47 -28.16 3.77
N THR A 176 3.53 -29.04 4.10
CA THR A 176 3.63 -29.89 5.31
C THR A 176 4.93 -30.70 5.32
N GLY A 177 5.30 -31.32 4.19
CA GLY A 177 6.56 -32.05 4.06
C GLY A 177 7.79 -31.15 4.28
N VAL A 178 7.76 -29.94 3.75
CA VAL A 178 8.83 -28.94 3.97
C VAL A 178 8.92 -28.52 5.43
N VAL A 179 7.78 -28.29 6.10
CA VAL A 179 7.74 -27.95 7.52
C VAL A 179 8.40 -29.03 8.36
N VAL A 180 8.08 -30.31 8.12
CA VAL A 180 8.72 -31.45 8.81
C VAL A 180 10.24 -31.45 8.61
N LEU A 181 10.71 -31.27 7.37
CA LEU A 181 12.15 -31.26 7.05
C LEU A 181 12.88 -30.11 7.74
N VAL A 182 12.34 -28.89 7.66
CA VAL A 182 12.92 -27.70 8.29
C VAL A 182 12.95 -27.86 9.81
N THR A 183 11.88 -28.39 10.40
CA THR A 183 11.77 -28.59 11.85
C THR A 183 12.78 -29.63 12.35
N LYS A 184 12.96 -30.75 11.62
CA LYS A 184 13.99 -31.75 11.94
C LYS A 184 15.40 -31.18 11.81
N ALA A 185 15.68 -30.42 10.76
CA ALA A 185 16.98 -29.78 10.58
C ALA A 185 17.29 -28.80 11.72
N LEU A 186 16.28 -28.04 12.16
CA LEU A 186 16.40 -27.12 13.29
C LEU A 186 16.66 -27.87 14.61
N ALA A 187 15.95 -28.97 14.86
CA ALA A 187 16.16 -29.80 16.04
C ALA A 187 17.58 -30.40 16.09
N LEU A 188 18.08 -30.89 14.95
CA LEU A 188 19.46 -31.39 14.82
C LEU A 188 20.51 -30.30 15.06
N ALA A 189 20.28 -29.09 14.54
CA ALA A 189 21.19 -27.96 14.76
C ALA A 189 21.22 -27.54 16.24
N ASN A 190 20.09 -27.61 16.95
CA ASN A 190 20.01 -27.29 18.38
C ASN A 190 20.85 -28.25 19.25
N LEU A 191 20.97 -29.52 18.85
CA LEU A 191 21.82 -30.52 19.54
C LEU A 191 23.33 -30.23 19.44
N HIS A 192 23.75 -29.39 18.48
CA HIS A 192 25.16 -29.03 18.26
C HIS A 192 25.55 -27.68 18.90
N LEU A 193 24.59 -26.93 19.46
CA LEU A 193 24.89 -25.75 20.25
C LEU A 193 25.40 -26.22 21.61
N ASP A 194 26.71 -26.03 21.82
CA ASP A 194 27.42 -26.45 23.03
C ASP A 194 27.06 -25.51 24.20
N VAL A 195 25.81 -25.62 24.69
CA VAL A 195 25.29 -24.86 25.84
C VAL A 195 26.18 -25.10 27.06
N GLU A 196 26.79 -26.28 27.16
CA GLU A 196 27.71 -26.65 28.22
C GLU A 196 28.98 -25.79 28.22
N LEU A 197 29.54 -25.48 27.04
CA LEU A 197 30.66 -24.55 26.90
C LEU A 197 30.27 -23.10 27.25
N LEU A 198 29.04 -22.69 26.91
CA LEU A 198 28.51 -21.37 27.28
C LEU A 198 28.36 -21.26 28.81
N MET A 199 27.86 -22.32 29.47
CA MET A 199 27.69 -22.38 30.93
C MET A 199 29.02 -22.39 31.67
N GLN A 200 30.04 -23.09 31.15
CA GLN A 200 31.37 -23.14 31.78
C GLN A 200 32.04 -21.77 31.89
N ASN A 201 31.69 -20.83 31.01
CA ASN A 201 32.24 -19.47 31.00
C ASN A 201 31.27 -18.42 31.60
N PHE A 202 30.13 -18.84 32.16
CA PHE A 202 29.08 -17.96 32.66
C PHE A 202 29.04 -17.99 34.20
N ASP A 203 29.98 -17.29 34.83
CA ASP A 203 30.08 -17.17 36.29
C ASP A 203 29.78 -15.71 36.74
N PRO A 204 28.59 -15.44 37.30
CA PRO A 204 28.21 -14.09 37.74
C PRO A 204 29.08 -13.53 38.87
N SER A 205 29.70 -14.41 39.68
CA SER A 205 30.55 -14.01 40.81
C SER A 205 31.94 -13.60 40.34
N ALA A 206 32.54 -14.37 39.43
CA ALA A 206 33.88 -14.08 38.91
C ALA A 206 33.89 -12.94 37.88
N GLU A 207 32.93 -12.92 36.96
CA GLU A 207 32.90 -12.05 35.78
C GLU A 207 31.58 -11.24 35.69
N PRO A 208 31.21 -10.45 36.72
CA PRO A 208 29.88 -9.83 36.83
C PRO A 208 29.54 -8.89 35.67
N TYR A 209 30.52 -8.16 35.13
CA TYR A 209 30.32 -7.25 34.00
C TYR A 209 30.12 -8.01 32.67
N SER A 210 30.92 -9.04 32.42
CA SER A 210 30.84 -9.83 31.19
C SER A 210 29.51 -10.60 31.14
N VAL A 211 29.16 -11.26 32.24
CA VAL A 211 27.90 -11.98 32.41
C VAL A 211 26.69 -11.08 32.22
N GLY A 212 26.66 -9.92 32.89
CA GLY A 212 25.57 -8.97 32.72
C GLY A 212 25.46 -8.44 31.30
N ALA A 213 26.58 -8.24 30.60
CA ALA A 213 26.57 -7.73 29.23
C ALA A 213 26.02 -8.77 28.25
N ILE A 214 26.45 -10.03 28.40
CA ILE A 214 25.94 -11.16 27.62
C ILE A 214 24.44 -11.32 27.85
N PHE A 215 24.01 -11.38 29.12
CA PHE A 215 22.59 -11.57 29.45
C PHE A 215 21.74 -10.39 28.98
N ALA A 216 22.15 -9.14 29.24
CA ALA A 216 21.44 -7.94 28.83
C ALA A 216 21.28 -7.87 27.31
N SER A 217 22.34 -8.16 26.57
CA SER A 217 22.34 -8.14 25.11
C SER A 217 21.45 -9.23 24.54
N LEU A 218 21.61 -10.48 24.99
CA LEU A 218 20.79 -11.61 24.50
C LEU A 218 19.31 -11.42 24.84
N ASN A 219 19.01 -10.99 26.06
CA ASN A 219 17.62 -10.74 26.49
C ASN A 219 16.96 -9.66 25.62
N SER A 220 17.64 -8.52 25.40
CA SER A 220 17.14 -7.47 24.51
C SER A 220 17.02 -7.94 23.05
N LEU A 221 17.98 -8.71 22.53
CA LEU A 221 17.91 -9.21 21.16
C LEU A 221 16.75 -10.19 20.95
N LEU A 222 16.48 -11.07 21.91
CA LEU A 222 15.35 -11.99 21.85
C LEU A 222 14.03 -11.23 21.88
N TRP A 223 13.88 -10.27 22.80
CA TRP A 223 12.69 -9.41 22.86
C TRP A 223 12.51 -8.57 21.60
N PHE A 224 13.59 -8.11 20.98
CA PHE A 224 13.56 -7.40 19.70
C PHE A 224 13.01 -8.28 18.55
N LEU A 225 13.25 -9.59 18.61
CA LEU A 225 12.69 -10.59 17.68
C LEU A 225 11.29 -11.07 18.08
N GLY A 226 10.74 -10.57 19.19
CA GLY A 226 9.45 -10.99 19.70
C GLY A 226 9.46 -12.29 20.52
N ILE A 227 10.65 -12.76 20.92
CA ILE A 227 10.84 -13.94 21.76
C ILE A 227 11.06 -13.47 23.21
N HIS A 228 10.32 -14.03 24.15
CA HIS A 228 10.41 -13.63 25.55
C HIS A 228 11.76 -14.05 26.16
N GLY A 229 12.67 -13.10 26.37
CA GLY A 229 14.07 -13.36 26.72
C GLY A 229 14.29 -14.14 28.03
N TYR A 230 13.50 -13.89 29.09
CA TYR A 230 13.59 -14.64 30.35
C TYR A 230 13.45 -16.16 30.17
N TYR A 231 12.39 -16.61 29.49
CA TYR A 231 12.18 -18.04 29.23
C TYR A 231 13.21 -18.59 28.25
N ALA A 232 13.59 -17.79 27.25
CA ALA A 232 14.59 -18.16 26.27
C ALA A 232 16.00 -18.35 26.85
N LEU A 233 16.32 -17.63 27.92
CA LEU A 233 17.60 -17.68 28.60
C LEU A 233 17.56 -18.43 29.93
N THR A 234 16.53 -19.26 30.18
CA THR A 234 16.38 -20.02 31.44
C THR A 234 17.68 -20.72 31.89
N PRO A 235 18.45 -21.37 31.00
CA PRO A 235 19.74 -21.97 31.41
C PRO A 235 20.73 -20.96 31.99
N LEU A 236 20.75 -19.72 31.49
CA LEU A 236 21.60 -18.63 31.98
C LEU A 236 21.01 -17.91 33.21
N VAL A 237 19.72 -18.12 33.50
CA VAL A 237 19.07 -17.56 34.68
C VAL A 237 19.48 -18.30 35.94
N GLN A 238 19.72 -19.62 35.88
CA GLN A 238 20.02 -20.43 37.07
C GLN A 238 21.27 -19.94 37.84
N PRO A 239 22.43 -19.69 37.20
CA PRO A 239 23.60 -19.17 37.92
C PRO A 239 23.35 -17.81 38.61
N LEU A 240 22.45 -16.99 38.04
CA LEU A 240 22.06 -15.69 38.61
C LEU A 240 21.13 -15.83 39.82
N ILE A 241 20.30 -16.88 39.86
CA ILE A 241 19.50 -17.26 41.04
C ILE A 241 20.42 -17.79 42.13
N ASP A 242 21.34 -18.70 41.78
CA ASP A 242 22.27 -19.29 42.74
C ASP A 242 23.11 -18.19 43.43
N SER A 243 23.57 -17.19 42.66
CA SER A 243 24.29 -16.02 43.18
C SER A 243 23.46 -15.17 44.16
N LEU A 244 22.14 -15.06 43.91
CA LEU A 244 21.20 -14.37 44.80
C LEU A 244 20.97 -15.15 46.09
N ASP A 245 20.82 -16.47 46.00
CA ASP A 245 20.61 -17.33 47.16
C ASP A 245 21.82 -17.34 48.09
N VAL A 246 23.04 -17.31 47.54
CA VAL A 246 24.29 -17.12 48.31
C VAL A 246 24.26 -15.78 49.06
N ASN A 247 23.91 -14.68 48.38
CA ASN A 247 23.77 -13.37 49.03
C ASN A 247 22.73 -13.38 50.14
N ARG A 248 21.59 -14.05 49.91
CA ARG A 248 20.50 -14.18 50.88
C ARG A 248 20.95 -14.94 52.13
N ALA A 249 21.65 -16.06 51.94
CA ALA A 249 22.18 -16.85 53.04
C ALA A 249 23.20 -16.05 53.86
N LEU A 250 24.11 -15.33 53.19
CA LEU A 250 25.06 -14.43 53.84
C LEU A 250 24.33 -13.36 54.65
N TYR A 251 23.37 -12.65 54.06
CA TYR A 251 22.59 -11.62 54.72
C TYR A 251 21.87 -12.14 55.98
N LEU A 252 21.21 -13.30 55.91
CA LEU A 252 20.52 -13.91 57.06
C LEU A 252 21.48 -14.34 58.17
N SER A 253 22.73 -14.67 57.83
CA SER A 253 23.79 -14.99 58.79
C SER A 253 24.57 -13.77 59.32
N ASN A 254 24.13 -12.55 59.00
CA ASN A 254 24.85 -11.29 59.24
C ASN A 254 26.23 -11.19 58.55
N GLY A 255 26.44 -11.97 57.48
CA GLY A 255 27.57 -11.82 56.56
C GLY A 255 27.35 -10.69 55.55
N ILE A 256 28.43 -10.28 54.87
CA ILE A 256 28.38 -9.23 53.85
C ILE A 256 28.08 -9.90 52.50
N PRO A 257 26.99 -9.54 51.81
CA PRO A 257 26.72 -10.05 50.46
C PRO A 257 27.72 -9.48 49.45
N GLU A 258 28.36 -10.35 48.65
CA GLU A 258 29.44 -9.95 47.72
C GLU A 258 29.05 -10.07 46.23
N ASN A 259 28.04 -10.88 45.89
CA ASN A 259 27.67 -11.13 44.50
C ASN A 259 26.82 -9.98 43.94
N ILE A 260 27.48 -8.97 43.36
CA ILE A 260 26.82 -7.78 42.80
C ILE A 260 25.99 -8.08 41.53
N MET A 261 26.33 -9.13 40.77
CA MET A 261 25.54 -9.59 39.63
C MET A 261 24.71 -10.80 40.03
N ASN A 262 23.40 -10.63 40.06
CA ASN A 262 22.43 -11.67 40.36
C ASN A 262 21.08 -11.31 39.71
N LEU A 263 20.10 -12.21 39.82
CA LEU A 263 18.81 -12.02 39.15
C LEU A 263 18.06 -10.75 39.63
N SER A 264 18.14 -10.41 40.92
CA SER A 264 17.53 -9.20 41.47
C SER A 264 18.21 -7.92 40.97
N THR A 265 19.53 -7.93 40.77
CA THR A 265 20.23 -6.80 40.15
C THR A 265 19.69 -6.52 38.75
N LEU A 266 19.46 -7.58 37.96
CA LEU A 266 18.92 -7.45 36.61
C LEU A 266 17.48 -6.93 36.59
N SER A 267 16.61 -7.46 37.46
CA SER A 267 15.19 -7.08 37.48
C SER A 267 14.95 -5.70 38.12
N SER A 268 15.71 -5.32 39.16
CA SER A 268 15.53 -4.04 39.87
C SER A 268 16.22 -2.87 39.19
N PHE A 269 17.39 -3.07 38.58
CA PHE A 269 18.22 -1.95 38.10
C PHE A 269 18.51 -1.96 36.61
N VAL A 270 18.51 -3.13 35.94
CA VAL A 270 18.87 -3.21 34.52
C VAL A 270 17.64 -3.06 33.63
N PHE A 271 16.65 -3.92 33.81
CA PHE A 271 15.45 -4.01 32.98
C PHE A 271 14.27 -3.22 33.56
N ILE A 272 14.50 -1.92 33.79
CA ILE A 272 13.50 -1.06 34.44
C ILE A 272 12.34 -0.80 33.49
N GLY A 273 11.14 -1.21 33.92
CA GLY A 273 9.93 -1.14 33.13
C GLY A 273 9.88 -2.16 32.00
N GLY A 274 10.56 -3.30 32.16
CA GLY A 274 10.61 -4.41 31.20
C GLY A 274 11.92 -4.51 30.43
N SER A 275 11.92 -5.33 29.38
CA SER A 275 13.09 -5.52 28.50
C SER A 275 13.56 -4.22 27.85
N GLY A 276 14.87 -4.02 27.71
CA GLY A 276 15.43 -2.82 27.09
C GLY A 276 15.31 -1.53 27.92
N ALA A 277 14.97 -1.60 29.20
CA ALA A 277 14.72 -0.43 30.05
C ALA A 277 13.64 0.50 29.46
N THR A 278 12.52 -0.10 29.03
CA THR A 278 11.46 0.53 28.24
C THR A 278 10.73 1.67 28.94
N LEU A 279 10.80 1.78 30.28
CA LEU A 279 10.27 2.96 30.96
C LEU A 279 11.02 4.24 30.55
N GLY A 280 12.35 4.16 30.37
CA GLY A 280 13.15 5.26 29.87
C GLY A 280 12.74 5.69 28.46
N LEU A 281 12.38 4.73 27.60
CA LEU A 281 11.84 5.02 26.27
C LEU A 281 10.47 5.70 26.33
N ALA A 282 9.55 5.22 27.17
CA ALA A 282 8.23 5.84 27.32
C ALA A 282 8.34 7.30 27.77
N ILE A 283 9.23 7.58 28.74
CA ILE A 283 9.51 8.95 29.20
C ILE A 283 10.18 9.77 28.10
N ALA A 284 11.14 9.21 27.38
CA ALA A 284 11.80 9.90 26.27
C ALA A 284 10.80 10.30 25.17
N ILE A 285 9.83 9.44 24.85
CA ILE A 285 8.76 9.75 23.90
C ILE A 285 7.88 10.88 24.41
N LEU A 286 7.43 10.82 25.66
CA LEU A 286 6.55 11.85 26.24
C LEU A 286 7.22 13.21 26.34
N ALA A 287 8.52 13.23 26.63
CA ALA A 287 9.33 14.44 26.78
C ALA A 287 9.80 15.02 25.44
N PHE A 288 10.11 14.19 24.45
CA PHE A 288 10.84 14.63 23.26
C PHE A 288 10.17 14.34 21.91
N SER A 289 9.19 13.45 21.84
CA SER A 289 8.43 13.21 20.60
C SER A 289 7.30 14.23 20.42
N ARG A 290 7.07 14.61 19.17
CA ARG A 290 5.98 15.47 18.70
C ARG A 290 4.85 14.66 18.07
N ASP A 291 5.05 13.36 17.83
CA ASP A 291 4.03 12.48 17.28
C ASP A 291 2.95 12.18 18.33
N LYS A 292 1.70 12.52 18.02
CA LYS A 292 0.57 12.32 18.94
C LYS A 292 0.30 10.85 19.23
N VAL A 293 0.51 9.96 18.25
CA VAL A 293 0.26 8.52 18.39
C VAL A 293 1.27 7.89 19.33
N PHE A 294 2.56 8.19 19.13
CA PHE A 294 3.62 7.70 20.01
C PHE A 294 3.43 8.15 21.44
N ARG A 295 3.02 9.41 21.66
CA ARG A 295 2.74 9.92 23.00
C ARG A 295 1.54 9.24 23.66
N VAL A 296 0.48 8.93 22.92
CA VAL A 296 -0.67 8.18 23.47
C VAL A 296 -0.28 6.77 23.86
N ILE A 297 0.48 6.06 23.02
CA ILE A 297 0.97 4.70 23.32
C ILE A 297 1.90 4.73 24.54
N ALA A 298 2.85 5.67 24.59
CA ALA A 298 3.75 5.82 25.73
C ALA A 298 2.98 6.11 27.02
N LEU A 299 1.98 7.00 26.98
CA LEU A 299 1.13 7.31 28.13
C LEU A 299 0.34 6.08 28.59
N ALA A 300 -0.24 5.31 27.66
CA ALA A 300 -0.98 4.08 27.96
C ALA A 300 -0.07 2.97 28.51
N SER A 301 1.22 2.97 28.16
CA SER A 301 2.18 1.97 28.64
C SER A 301 2.70 2.22 30.06
N ILE A 302 2.70 3.47 30.56
CA ILE A 302 3.29 3.80 31.87
C ILE A 302 2.66 3.01 33.03
N PRO A 303 1.31 2.94 33.18
CA PRO A 303 0.72 2.24 34.30
C PRO A 303 1.14 0.77 34.39
N LEU A 304 1.26 0.08 33.24
CA LEU A 304 1.75 -1.30 33.17
C LEU A 304 3.27 -1.39 33.30
N GLY A 305 4.01 -0.42 32.73
CA GLY A 305 5.46 -0.33 32.82
C GLY A 305 5.96 -0.14 34.25
N LEU A 306 5.17 0.50 35.12
CA LEU A 306 5.45 0.56 36.56
C LEU A 306 5.43 -0.82 37.24
N PHE A 307 4.89 -1.84 36.60
CA PHE A 307 4.91 -3.24 37.06
C PHE A 307 5.80 -4.11 36.14
N ASN A 308 6.76 -3.51 35.43
CA ASN A 308 7.62 -4.19 34.45
C ASN A 308 6.88 -4.91 33.30
N ILE A 309 5.63 -4.52 33.00
CA ILE A 309 4.85 -5.02 31.86
C ILE A 309 5.02 -4.02 30.71
N ASN A 310 5.65 -4.43 29.60
CA ASN A 310 6.06 -3.54 28.53
C ASN A 310 5.51 -3.89 27.14
N GLU A 311 4.60 -4.87 27.06
CA GLU A 311 4.04 -5.38 25.82
C GLU A 311 3.33 -4.28 25.03
N ILE A 312 2.59 -3.38 25.69
CA ILE A 312 1.98 -2.23 25.00
C ILE A 312 3.03 -1.38 24.28
N LEU A 313 4.19 -1.15 24.89
CA LEU A 313 5.24 -0.34 24.30
C LEU A 313 6.06 -1.12 23.25
N MET A 314 6.29 -2.42 23.47
CA MET A 314 7.06 -3.29 22.59
C MET A 314 6.35 -3.57 21.26
N PHE A 315 5.04 -3.79 21.34
CA PHE A 315 4.19 -4.12 20.20
C PHE A 315 3.49 -2.89 19.63
N GLY A 316 2.97 -1.99 20.49
CA GLY A 316 2.21 -0.81 20.10
C GLY A 316 3.04 0.32 19.50
N LEU A 317 4.21 0.60 20.07
CA LEU A 317 5.28 1.32 19.38
C LEU A 317 6.15 0.22 18.77
N PRO A 318 6.51 0.23 17.49
CA PRO A 318 7.19 -0.93 16.94
C PRO A 318 8.64 -0.88 17.42
N ILE A 319 8.93 -1.47 18.57
CA ILE A 319 10.29 -1.75 19.00
C ILE A 319 10.73 -3.05 18.33
N ILE A 320 9.83 -4.03 18.31
CA ILE A 320 10.02 -5.33 17.66
C ILE A 320 10.26 -5.12 16.16
N PHE A 321 11.36 -5.71 15.67
CA PHE A 321 11.85 -5.59 14.30
C PHE A 321 12.14 -4.16 13.80
N ASN A 322 12.12 -3.14 14.66
CA ASN A 322 12.46 -1.78 14.28
C ASN A 322 13.95 -1.51 14.44
N LEU A 323 14.69 -1.68 13.35
CA LEU A 323 16.14 -1.51 13.31
C LEU A 323 16.62 -0.13 13.80
N ARG A 324 15.78 0.92 13.76
CA ARG A 324 16.14 2.25 14.27
C ARG A 324 16.21 2.30 15.80
N LEU A 325 15.43 1.45 16.48
CA LEU A 325 15.39 1.35 17.94
C LEU A 325 16.20 0.17 18.49
N LEU A 326 16.69 -0.73 17.63
CA LEU A 326 17.52 -1.87 18.04
C LEU A 326 18.72 -1.44 18.91
N LEU A 327 19.46 -0.43 18.44
CA LEU A 327 20.68 0.02 19.12
C LEU A 327 20.41 0.56 20.53
N PRO A 328 19.52 1.55 20.75
CA PRO A 328 19.24 2.02 22.11
C PRO A 328 18.54 0.95 22.97
N PHE A 329 17.80 0.01 22.36
CA PHE A 329 17.15 -1.09 23.08
C PHE A 329 18.14 -2.10 23.69
N VAL A 330 19.34 -2.21 23.12
CA VAL A 330 20.43 -3.00 23.69
C VAL A 330 21.33 -2.13 24.58
N ILE A 331 21.66 -0.90 24.17
CA ILE A 331 22.56 -0.02 24.92
C ILE A 331 21.96 0.44 26.26
N ALA A 332 20.67 0.77 26.32
CA ALA A 332 20.05 1.28 27.55
C ALA A 332 20.17 0.33 28.75
N PRO A 333 19.80 -0.97 28.64
CA PRO A 333 20.01 -1.90 29.76
C PRO A 333 21.51 -2.14 30.04
N MET A 334 22.38 -2.15 29.02
CA MET A 334 23.83 -2.26 29.27
C MET A 334 24.37 -1.06 30.05
N ALA A 335 23.95 0.16 29.71
CA ALA A 335 24.33 1.37 30.44
C ALA A 335 23.81 1.34 31.88
N ASN A 336 22.56 0.90 32.07
CA ASN A 336 22.00 0.71 33.41
C ASN A 336 22.79 -0.31 34.22
N MET A 337 23.14 -1.45 33.62
CA MET A 337 23.95 -2.49 34.24
C MET A 337 25.32 -1.95 34.70
N LEU A 338 26.04 -1.26 33.82
CA LEU A 338 27.37 -0.75 34.15
C LEU A 338 27.34 0.22 35.33
N VAL A 339 26.37 1.14 35.33
CA VAL A 339 26.20 2.11 36.42
C VAL A 339 25.74 1.42 37.70
N ALA A 340 24.77 0.50 37.64
CA ALA A 340 24.30 -0.23 38.80
C ALA A 340 25.42 -1.03 39.47
N LEU A 341 26.19 -1.80 38.69
CA LEU A 341 27.32 -2.56 39.22
C LEU A 341 28.42 -1.67 39.81
N ALA A 342 28.71 -0.52 39.20
CA ALA A 342 29.68 0.42 39.76
C ALA A 342 29.22 0.97 41.12
N VAL A 343 27.95 1.36 41.24
CA VAL A 343 27.38 1.90 42.48
C VAL A 343 27.32 0.83 43.58
N LEU A 344 26.93 -0.40 43.25
CA LEU A 344 26.92 -1.54 44.17
C LEU A 344 28.34 -1.90 44.63
N LYS A 345 29.32 -1.93 43.71
CA LYS A 345 30.72 -2.25 44.03
C LYS A 345 31.39 -1.25 44.96
N VAL A 346 31.04 0.04 44.82
CA VAL A 346 31.55 1.10 45.72
C VAL A 346 30.84 1.07 47.09
N GLY A 347 29.74 0.33 47.22
CA GLY A 347 28.97 0.23 48.46
C GLY A 347 28.08 1.45 48.73
N LEU A 348 27.78 2.25 47.70
CA LEU A 348 26.83 3.37 47.81
C LEU A 348 25.38 2.89 47.93
N VAL A 349 25.10 1.68 47.47
CA VAL A 349 23.80 1.00 47.55
C VAL A 349 24.07 -0.44 47.98
N ALA A 350 23.21 -0.97 48.85
CA ALA A 350 23.29 -2.34 49.32
C ALA A 350 23.08 -3.35 48.17
N VAL A 351 23.82 -4.45 48.22
CA VAL A 351 23.71 -5.54 47.23
C VAL A 351 22.35 -6.23 47.35
N PRO A 352 21.67 -6.53 46.23
CA PRO A 352 20.41 -7.27 46.29
C PRO A 352 20.57 -8.67 46.91
N VAL A 353 19.67 -8.97 47.85
CA VAL A 353 19.64 -10.19 48.69
C VAL A 353 18.32 -10.93 48.63
N VAL A 354 17.25 -10.30 48.11
CA VAL A 354 15.92 -10.91 47.99
C VAL A 354 15.38 -10.71 46.58
N MET A 355 14.66 -11.70 46.06
CA MET A 355 13.91 -11.58 44.82
C MET A 355 12.55 -10.94 45.11
N ALA A 356 12.33 -9.73 44.59
CA ALA A 356 10.98 -9.20 44.46
C ALA A 356 10.29 -9.89 43.27
N PRO A 357 8.95 -10.07 43.29
CA PRO A 357 8.22 -10.52 42.12
C PRO A 357 8.61 -9.75 40.86
N ILE A 358 8.73 -10.44 39.72
CA ILE A 358 9.17 -9.82 38.45
C ILE A 358 8.24 -8.66 38.06
N THR A 359 6.95 -8.79 38.35
CA THR A 359 5.91 -7.78 38.11
C THR A 359 5.65 -6.86 39.31
N SER A 360 6.59 -6.74 40.25
CA SER A 360 6.46 -5.82 41.37
C SER A 360 6.45 -4.36 40.91
N PRO A 361 5.74 -3.47 41.64
CA PRO A 361 5.87 -2.04 41.43
C PRO A 361 7.34 -1.62 41.46
N LEU A 362 7.74 -0.81 40.49
CA LEU A 362 9.00 -0.07 40.54
C LEU A 362 9.07 0.74 41.83
N ILE A 363 10.28 1.13 42.21
CA ILE A 363 10.64 1.73 43.51
C ILE A 363 10.57 0.70 44.64
N LEU A 364 9.42 0.05 44.80
CA LEU A 364 9.21 -0.96 45.83
C LEU A 364 10.09 -2.20 45.60
N ASN A 365 10.21 -2.65 44.35
CA ASN A 365 11.07 -3.78 44.00
C ASN A 365 12.55 -3.53 44.36
N ALA A 366 13.08 -2.34 44.06
CA ALA A 366 14.44 -1.95 44.37
C ALA A 366 14.66 -1.92 45.88
N PHE A 367 13.78 -1.26 46.62
CA PHE A 367 13.84 -1.17 48.08
C PHE A 367 13.82 -2.54 48.76
N ILE A 368 12.89 -3.43 48.37
CA ILE A 368 12.78 -4.77 48.97
C ILE A 368 13.99 -5.62 48.60
N SER A 369 14.43 -5.56 47.34
CA SER A 369 15.51 -6.42 46.86
C SER A 369 16.82 -6.20 47.61
N THR A 370 17.06 -4.97 48.10
CA THR A 370 18.26 -4.57 48.85
C THR A 370 18.08 -4.57 50.37
N GLY A 371 16.99 -5.16 50.88
CA GLY A 371 16.75 -5.23 52.34
C GLY A 371 16.30 -3.91 52.98
N GLY A 372 15.74 -2.98 52.19
CA GLY A 372 15.19 -1.70 52.67
C GLY A 372 16.11 -0.50 52.50
N ASP A 373 17.04 -0.54 51.54
CA ASP A 373 17.95 0.58 51.28
C ASP A 373 17.28 1.67 50.42
N TYR A 374 17.18 2.89 50.95
CA TYR A 374 16.68 4.05 50.21
C TYR A 374 17.62 4.49 49.08
N GLY A 375 18.92 4.21 49.18
CA GLY A 375 19.88 4.43 48.11
C GLY A 375 19.51 3.67 46.83
N ALA A 376 18.93 2.48 46.98
CA ALA A 376 18.43 1.68 45.85
C ALA A 376 17.32 2.40 45.06
N VAL A 377 16.43 3.09 45.76
CA VAL A 377 15.35 3.87 45.13
C VAL A 377 15.93 5.02 44.31
N ILE A 378 16.87 5.76 44.89
CA ILE A 378 17.54 6.89 44.21
C ILE A 378 18.29 6.38 42.97
N LEU A 379 19.00 5.26 43.10
CA LEU A 379 19.70 4.62 41.99
C LEU A 379 18.72 4.24 40.88
N GLN A 380 17.60 3.57 41.19
CA GLN A 380 16.63 3.15 40.18
C GLN A 380 16.06 4.36 39.41
N VAL A 381 15.73 5.46 40.09
CA VAL A 381 15.26 6.70 39.45
C VAL A 381 16.36 7.31 38.57
N ALA A 382 17.61 7.33 39.02
CA ALA A 382 18.74 7.81 38.23
C ALA A 382 18.95 6.97 36.96
N LEU A 383 18.79 5.65 37.05
CA LEU A 383 18.88 4.72 35.91
C LEU A 383 17.73 4.89 34.90
N VAL A 384 16.52 5.22 35.36
CA VAL A 384 15.43 5.65 34.46
C VAL A 384 15.81 6.93 33.71
N GLY A 385 16.42 7.90 34.38
CA GLY A 385 16.96 9.09 33.74
C GLY A 385 18.05 8.77 32.72
N LEU A 386 18.98 7.88 33.06
CA LEU A 386 20.06 7.44 32.16
C LEU A 386 19.51 6.77 30.89
N SER A 387 18.64 5.78 31.04
CA SER A 387 17.99 5.12 29.89
C SER A 387 17.17 6.11 29.05
N THR A 388 16.48 7.08 29.67
CA THR A 388 15.79 8.17 28.95
C THR A 388 16.76 8.97 28.06
N LEU A 389 17.94 9.32 28.58
CA LEU A 389 18.97 10.03 27.83
C LEU A 389 19.57 9.18 26.69
N VAL A 390 19.69 7.86 26.89
CA VAL A 390 20.12 6.93 25.82
C VAL A 390 19.09 6.88 24.69
N TYR A 391 17.79 6.85 25.01
CA TYR A 391 16.72 6.82 24.00
C TYR A 391 16.48 8.15 23.30
N TRP A 392 16.75 9.27 23.98
CA TRP A 392 16.49 10.64 23.50
C TRP A 392 16.91 10.91 22.04
N PRO A 393 18.17 10.66 21.61
CA PRO A 393 18.59 10.98 20.23
C PRO A 393 17.80 10.17 19.18
N PHE A 394 17.47 8.91 19.49
CA PHE A 394 16.74 8.02 18.59
C PHE A 394 15.26 8.42 18.48
N VAL A 395 14.63 8.83 19.59
CA VAL A 395 13.26 9.36 19.59
C VAL A 395 13.16 10.62 18.73
N ARG A 396 14.14 11.53 18.80
CA ARG A 396 14.17 12.72 17.93
C ARG A 396 14.38 12.37 16.45
N MET A 397 15.20 11.35 16.17
CA MET A 397 15.42 10.88 14.80
C MET A 397 14.13 10.31 14.18
N LEU A 398 13.31 9.61 14.96
CA LEU A 398 12.01 9.09 14.53
C LEU A 398 11.06 10.21 14.06
N ASP A 399 11.04 11.36 14.75
CA ASP A 399 10.19 12.50 14.40
C ASP A 399 10.66 13.26 13.14
N SER A 400 11.98 13.36 12.90
CA SER A 400 12.56 14.18 11.82
C SER A 400 12.21 13.67 10.41
N HIS A 401 12.07 12.35 10.26
CA HIS A 401 11.78 11.68 8.98
C HIS A 401 10.30 11.73 8.60
N ALA A 402 9.39 12.08 9.53
CA ALA A 402 8.00 12.36 9.19
C ALA A 402 7.82 13.68 8.41
N LYS A 403 8.89 14.49 8.25
CA LYS A 403 8.81 15.85 7.66
C LYS A 403 9.77 16.15 6.50
N THR A 404 10.75 15.30 6.17
CA THR A 404 11.75 15.62 5.13
C THR A 404 11.80 14.58 4.01
N ARG A 405 11.76 15.08 2.77
CA ARG A 405 11.77 14.33 1.49
C ARG A 405 13.17 13.88 1.05
N ASP A 406 14.16 13.86 1.93
CA ASP A 406 15.54 13.54 1.54
C ASP A 406 15.84 12.06 1.78
N LEU A 407 16.00 11.32 0.67
CA LEU A 407 16.28 9.89 0.57
C LEU A 407 15.48 9.00 1.53
N TYR A 408 14.16 9.00 1.33
CA TYR A 408 13.28 7.95 1.84
C TYR A 408 13.68 6.61 1.21
N ILE A 409 14.16 5.66 2.02
CA ILE A 409 14.34 4.26 1.64
C ILE A 409 13.14 3.51 2.23
N PRO A 410 12.06 3.29 1.45
CA PRO A 410 10.82 2.66 1.94
C PRO A 410 11.07 1.31 2.59
N SER A 411 12.11 0.60 2.13
CA SER A 411 12.48 -0.67 2.70
C SER A 411 12.81 -0.54 4.20
N LEU A 412 13.58 0.44 4.65
CA LEU A 412 13.98 0.52 6.06
C LEU A 412 12.94 1.19 6.97
N ASP A 413 11.79 1.58 6.44
CA ASP A 413 10.74 2.24 7.19
C ASP A 413 9.64 1.26 7.62
N THR A 414 9.72 0.86 8.89
CA THR A 414 8.72 0.05 9.60
C THR A 414 8.00 0.89 10.65
N THR A 415 7.76 2.18 10.41
CA THR A 415 6.90 3.01 11.28
C THR A 415 5.42 2.85 10.92
N PHE A 416 4.52 3.28 11.82
CA PHE A 416 3.07 3.06 11.71
C PHE A 416 2.44 4.11 10.77
N THR A 417 2.24 3.79 9.49
CA THR A 417 1.53 4.64 8.53
C THR A 417 0.06 4.24 8.44
N ARG A 418 -0.77 4.80 9.34
CA ARG A 418 -2.25 4.65 9.35
C ARG A 418 -2.92 4.89 7.99
N ARG A 419 -2.34 5.75 7.15
CA ARG A 419 -2.83 6.01 5.77
C ARG A 419 -2.61 4.83 4.82
N GLU A 420 -1.58 4.02 5.03
CA GLU A 420 -1.38 2.80 4.26
C GLU A 420 -2.30 1.69 4.77
N GLU A 421 -2.55 1.56 6.08
CA GLU A 421 -3.55 0.62 6.62
C GLU A 421 -4.98 0.96 6.21
N GLU A 422 -5.40 2.22 6.28
CA GLU A 422 -6.74 2.62 5.80
C GLU A 422 -6.86 2.37 4.28
N ALA A 423 -5.84 2.69 3.48
CA ALA A 423 -5.82 2.35 2.06
C ALA A 423 -5.77 0.83 1.80
N TYR A 424 -5.12 0.06 2.66
CA TYR A 424 -4.92 -1.40 2.54
C TYR A 424 -6.11 -2.22 3.06
N VAL A 425 -6.83 -1.72 4.06
CA VAL A 425 -8.11 -2.28 4.53
C VAL A 425 -9.21 -1.94 3.54
N LEU A 426 -9.23 -0.70 3.01
CA LEU A 426 -10.17 -0.29 1.96
C LEU A 426 -9.91 -0.98 0.61
N ALA A 427 -8.65 -1.29 0.28
CA ALA A 427 -8.30 -1.96 -0.97
C ALA A 427 -8.42 -3.50 -0.95
N VAL A 428 -8.61 -4.14 0.22
CA VAL A 428 -8.49 -5.60 0.33
C VAL A 428 -9.57 -6.26 1.21
N ASP A 429 -10.72 -5.64 1.43
CA ASP A 429 -11.89 -6.44 1.82
C ASP A 429 -12.57 -6.95 0.52
N PRO A 430 -12.45 -8.26 0.19
CA PRO A 430 -13.05 -8.81 -1.02
C PRO A 430 -14.58 -8.68 -0.99
N VAL A 431 -15.19 -8.60 0.20
CA VAL A 431 -16.63 -8.40 0.36
C VAL A 431 -16.98 -6.96 0.02
N THR A 432 -16.25 -5.98 0.57
CA THR A 432 -16.46 -4.56 0.22
C THR A 432 -16.13 -4.27 -1.24
N GLU A 433 -15.08 -4.86 -1.82
CA GLU A 433 -14.76 -4.73 -3.25
C GLU A 433 -15.80 -5.42 -4.15
N SER A 434 -16.31 -6.59 -3.74
CA SER A 434 -17.38 -7.26 -4.48
C SER A 434 -18.69 -6.50 -4.34
N LEU A 435 -19.01 -5.97 -3.16
CA LEU A 435 -20.20 -5.14 -2.94
C LEU A 435 -20.09 -3.80 -3.65
N SER A 436 -18.92 -3.18 -3.72
CA SER A 436 -18.72 -1.94 -4.46
C SER A 436 -18.84 -2.18 -5.96
N LYS A 437 -18.27 -3.28 -6.48
CA LYS A 437 -18.41 -3.68 -7.88
C LYS A 437 -19.86 -4.04 -8.23
N VAL A 438 -20.57 -4.74 -7.34
CA VAL A 438 -22.01 -5.04 -7.52
C VAL A 438 -22.81 -3.74 -7.50
N ARG A 439 -22.57 -2.82 -6.57
CA ARG A 439 -23.25 -1.51 -6.54
C ARG A 439 -22.94 -0.64 -7.75
N GLU A 440 -21.70 -0.66 -8.21
CA GLU A 440 -21.28 0.07 -9.41
C GLU A 440 -21.96 -0.52 -10.65
N PHE A 441 -21.98 -1.85 -10.78
CA PHE A 441 -22.68 -2.55 -11.86
C PHE A 441 -24.20 -2.30 -11.82
N GLU A 442 -24.83 -2.40 -10.65
CA GLU A 442 -26.25 -2.05 -10.46
C GLU A 442 -26.53 -0.59 -10.80
N GLY A 443 -25.60 0.32 -10.48
CA GLY A 443 -25.70 1.74 -10.81
C GLY A 443 -25.66 1.97 -12.32
N VAL A 444 -24.70 1.37 -13.02
CA VAL A 444 -24.59 1.42 -14.50
C VAL A 444 -25.83 0.82 -15.14
N GLN A 445 -26.31 -0.34 -14.66
CA GLN A 445 -27.49 -1.00 -15.21
C GLN A 445 -28.75 -0.13 -15.09
N ARG A 446 -29.00 0.48 -13.92
CA ARG A 446 -30.16 1.39 -13.76
C ARG A 446 -30.08 2.59 -14.70
N GLN A 447 -28.89 3.14 -14.91
CA GLN A 447 -28.69 4.26 -15.84
C GLN A 447 -28.93 3.83 -17.29
N LEU A 448 -28.50 2.63 -17.70
CA LEU A 448 -28.80 2.08 -19.02
C LEU A 448 -30.30 1.84 -19.21
N GLU A 449 -31.00 1.29 -18.22
CA GLU A 449 -32.44 1.09 -18.26
C GLU A 449 -33.18 2.41 -18.43
N ASP A 450 -32.75 3.47 -17.74
CA ASP A 450 -33.28 4.82 -17.90
C ASP A 450 -33.02 5.38 -19.31
N PHE A 451 -31.77 5.30 -19.81
CA PHE A 451 -31.42 5.76 -21.14
C PHE A 451 -32.10 4.97 -22.27
N ALA A 452 -32.42 3.69 -22.06
CA ALA A 452 -33.15 2.88 -23.03
C ALA A 452 -34.59 3.37 -23.27
N THR A 453 -35.18 4.12 -22.34
CA THR A 453 -36.51 4.74 -22.51
C THR A 453 -36.48 6.08 -23.25
N ARG A 454 -35.28 6.60 -23.53
CA ARG A 454 -35.06 7.92 -24.14
C ARG A 454 -34.83 7.78 -25.64
N GLU A 455 -34.99 8.89 -26.37
CA GLU A 455 -34.81 8.93 -27.81
C GLU A 455 -33.41 9.47 -28.16
N PHE A 456 -32.61 8.63 -28.84
CA PHE A 456 -31.36 9.05 -29.46
C PHE A 456 -31.62 9.74 -30.79
N TYR A 457 -30.98 10.88 -31.02
CA TYR A 457 -31.03 11.60 -32.29
C TYR A 457 -29.69 12.30 -32.59
N LEU A 458 -29.50 12.74 -33.83
CA LEU A 458 -28.30 13.47 -34.25
C LEU A 458 -28.63 14.95 -34.50
N GLU A 459 -27.78 15.82 -33.97
CA GLU A 459 -27.66 17.21 -34.41
C GLU A 459 -26.39 17.36 -35.25
N TYR A 460 -26.36 18.38 -36.09
CA TYR A 460 -25.28 18.63 -37.03
C TYR A 460 -24.70 20.02 -36.75
N GLN A 461 -23.41 20.08 -36.42
CA GLN A 461 -22.71 21.33 -36.18
C GLN A 461 -21.96 21.78 -37.44
N PRO A 462 -22.22 22.99 -37.97
CA PRO A 462 -21.53 23.51 -39.15
C PRO A 462 -20.03 23.72 -38.93
N GLN A 463 -19.25 23.20 -39.88
CA GLN A 463 -17.83 23.49 -40.06
C GLN A 463 -17.70 24.51 -41.20
N VAL A 464 -17.24 25.72 -40.90
CA VAL A 464 -17.26 26.87 -41.82
C VAL A 464 -15.85 27.25 -42.23
N SER A 465 -15.58 27.37 -43.52
CA SER A 465 -14.30 27.87 -44.01
C SER A 465 -14.11 29.32 -43.59
N SER A 466 -12.99 29.62 -42.91
CA SER A 466 -12.62 31.01 -42.58
C SER A 466 -12.42 31.87 -43.82
N THR A 467 -11.93 31.28 -44.92
CA THR A 467 -11.62 31.97 -46.18
C THR A 467 -12.87 32.30 -47.00
N THR A 468 -13.78 31.35 -47.20
CA THR A 468 -14.95 31.55 -48.07
C THR A 468 -16.21 31.94 -47.30
N GLY A 469 -16.22 31.72 -45.98
CA GLY A 469 -17.40 31.85 -45.14
C GLY A 469 -18.46 30.78 -45.42
N GLN A 470 -18.20 29.81 -46.30
CA GLN A 470 -19.16 28.75 -46.65
C GLN A 470 -19.03 27.56 -45.70
N VAL A 471 -20.13 26.83 -45.52
CA VAL A 471 -20.11 25.55 -44.79
C VAL A 471 -19.43 24.50 -45.67
N VAL A 472 -18.42 23.82 -45.13
CA VAL A 472 -17.60 22.82 -45.82
C VAL A 472 -17.81 21.40 -45.28
N GLY A 473 -18.43 21.27 -44.10
CA GLY A 473 -18.72 19.98 -43.47
C GLY A 473 -19.70 20.11 -42.31
N ALA A 474 -20.05 18.97 -41.73
CA ALA A 474 -20.88 18.88 -40.54
C ALA A 474 -20.28 17.89 -39.54
N GLU A 475 -20.18 18.24 -38.27
CA GLU A 475 -19.98 17.23 -37.22
C GLU A 475 -21.33 16.68 -36.76
N ALA A 476 -21.50 15.36 -36.81
CA ALA A 476 -22.68 14.69 -36.29
C ALA A 476 -22.52 14.42 -34.79
N LEU A 477 -23.33 15.12 -34.01
CA LEU A 477 -23.29 15.07 -32.56
C LEU A 477 -24.52 14.33 -32.03
N ILE A 478 -24.28 13.23 -31.33
CA ILE A 478 -25.33 12.45 -30.70
C ILE A 478 -25.98 13.23 -29.55
N ARG A 479 -27.30 13.13 -29.46
CA ARG A 479 -28.14 13.73 -28.43
C ARG A 479 -29.11 12.70 -27.90
N LEU A 480 -29.49 12.87 -26.65
CA LEU A 480 -30.42 11.99 -25.97
C LEU A 480 -31.48 12.85 -25.27
N ARG A 481 -32.76 12.64 -25.58
CA ARG A 481 -33.87 13.35 -24.94
C ARG A 481 -34.88 12.43 -24.27
N ASP A 482 -35.44 12.87 -23.16
CA ASP A 482 -36.55 12.17 -22.51
C ASP A 482 -37.90 12.47 -23.20
N SER A 483 -38.96 11.80 -22.76
CA SER A 483 -40.33 11.98 -23.28
C SER A 483 -40.91 13.37 -23.01
N MET A 484 -40.34 14.14 -22.09
CA MET A 484 -40.71 15.52 -21.79
C MET A 484 -39.89 16.53 -22.63
N GLY A 485 -38.92 16.07 -23.42
CA GLY A 485 -38.06 16.88 -24.27
C GLY A 485 -36.79 17.40 -23.58
N ASN A 486 -36.45 16.95 -22.37
CA ASN A 486 -35.22 17.36 -21.70
C ASN A 486 -34.01 16.65 -22.32
N VAL A 487 -32.98 17.42 -22.67
CA VAL A 487 -31.75 16.91 -23.31
C VAL A 487 -30.72 16.51 -22.25
N THR A 488 -30.12 15.33 -22.44
CA THR A 488 -29.06 14.77 -21.59
C THR A 488 -27.70 15.06 -22.21
N SER A 489 -26.75 15.52 -21.39
CA SER A 489 -25.38 15.78 -21.85
C SER A 489 -24.74 14.51 -22.42
N PRO A 490 -24.08 14.57 -23.61
CA PRO A 490 -23.31 13.48 -24.19
C PRO A 490 -22.29 12.88 -23.22
N VAL A 491 -21.56 13.72 -22.50
CA VAL A 491 -20.56 13.29 -21.50
C VAL A 491 -21.19 12.36 -20.44
N THR A 492 -22.42 12.67 -20.03
CA THR A 492 -23.12 11.88 -19.01
C THR A 492 -23.51 10.50 -19.51
N PHE A 493 -24.15 10.39 -20.67
CA PHE A 493 -24.62 9.07 -21.12
C PHE A 493 -23.50 8.25 -21.77
N LEU A 494 -22.61 8.85 -22.56
CA LEU A 494 -21.51 8.14 -23.22
C LEU A 494 -20.58 7.47 -22.21
N SER A 495 -20.29 8.12 -21.07
CA SER A 495 -19.49 7.51 -20.00
C SER A 495 -20.15 6.27 -19.36
N VAL A 496 -21.48 6.15 -19.40
CA VAL A 496 -22.21 4.96 -18.94
C VAL A 496 -22.12 3.85 -19.98
N PHE A 497 -22.27 4.17 -21.27
CA PHE A 497 -22.11 3.19 -22.36
C PHE A 497 -20.67 2.66 -22.43
N GLU A 498 -19.67 3.51 -22.17
CA GLU A 498 -18.27 3.10 -22.06
C GLU A 498 -18.04 2.11 -20.92
N LYS A 499 -18.53 2.42 -19.71
CA LYS A 499 -18.47 1.49 -18.57
C LYS A 499 -19.20 0.17 -18.83
N ALA A 500 -20.21 0.19 -19.70
CA ALA A 500 -20.97 -0.98 -20.12
C ALA A 500 -20.36 -1.74 -21.30
N ASN A 501 -19.24 -1.28 -21.87
CA ASN A 501 -18.64 -1.78 -23.12
C ASN A 501 -19.58 -1.76 -24.33
N LEU A 502 -20.46 -0.76 -24.42
CA LEU A 502 -21.45 -0.59 -25.49
C LEU A 502 -21.10 0.54 -26.47
N MET A 503 -19.88 1.10 -26.39
CA MET A 503 -19.45 2.19 -27.29
C MET A 503 -19.44 1.76 -28.76
N THR A 504 -19.07 0.52 -29.06
CA THR A 504 -19.11 0.02 -30.44
C THR A 504 -20.52 0.01 -31.03
N ASP A 505 -21.53 -0.31 -30.23
CA ASP A 505 -22.92 -0.28 -30.69
C ASP A 505 -23.40 1.16 -30.97
N ILE A 506 -23.00 2.11 -30.11
CA ILE A 506 -23.30 3.54 -30.27
C ILE A 506 -22.61 4.11 -31.52
N ASP A 507 -21.31 3.85 -31.71
CA ASP A 507 -20.56 4.33 -32.87
C ASP A 507 -21.17 3.83 -34.19
N LEU A 508 -21.54 2.53 -34.25
CA LEU A 508 -22.20 1.95 -35.43
C LEU A 508 -23.60 2.53 -35.65
N TRP A 509 -24.35 2.81 -34.59
CA TRP A 509 -25.65 3.46 -34.70
C TRP A 509 -25.52 4.89 -35.25
N VAL A 510 -24.58 5.69 -34.73
CA VAL A 510 -24.30 7.06 -35.20
C VAL A 510 -23.93 7.03 -36.68
N LEU A 511 -23.02 6.13 -37.08
CA LEU A 511 -22.62 5.96 -38.47
C LEU A 511 -23.81 5.65 -39.39
N LYS A 512 -24.67 4.70 -38.99
CA LYS A 512 -25.87 4.32 -39.77
C LYS A 512 -26.84 5.50 -39.91
N GLN A 513 -27.05 6.28 -38.85
CA GLN A 513 -27.90 7.47 -38.90
C GLN A 513 -27.30 8.57 -39.79
N ALA A 514 -26.00 8.83 -39.68
CA ALA A 514 -25.29 9.80 -40.51
C ALA A 514 -25.34 9.43 -42.01
N LEU A 515 -25.14 8.14 -42.35
CA LEU A 515 -25.28 7.63 -43.72
C LEU A 515 -26.72 7.78 -44.25
N CYS A 516 -27.71 7.48 -43.43
CA CYS A 516 -29.12 7.68 -43.76
C CYS A 516 -29.42 9.16 -44.04
N GLN A 517 -28.90 10.07 -43.20
CA GLN A 517 -29.08 11.50 -43.38
C GLN A 517 -28.35 12.03 -44.62
N SER A 518 -27.12 11.59 -44.87
CA SER A 518 -26.36 11.92 -46.09
C SER A 518 -27.13 11.52 -47.35
N LYS A 519 -27.72 10.31 -47.35
CA LYS A 519 -28.58 9.86 -48.45
C LYS A 519 -29.80 10.77 -48.66
N LYS A 520 -30.51 11.12 -47.57
CA LYS A 520 -31.66 12.03 -47.64
C LYS A 520 -31.27 13.42 -48.17
N TRP A 521 -30.11 13.94 -47.78
CA TRP A 521 -29.62 15.21 -48.31
C TRP A 521 -29.36 15.13 -49.82
N ARG A 522 -28.70 14.07 -50.31
CA ARG A 522 -28.44 13.87 -51.74
C ARG A 522 -29.72 13.76 -52.56
N GLU A 523 -30.73 13.03 -52.06
CA GLU A 523 -32.05 12.93 -52.69
C GLU A 523 -32.75 14.30 -52.82
N GLN A 524 -32.37 15.27 -51.99
CA GLN A 524 -32.86 16.64 -52.02
C GLN A 524 -31.92 17.62 -52.75
N GLY A 525 -30.91 17.12 -53.47
CA GLY A 525 -29.94 17.93 -54.21
C GLY A 525 -28.94 18.70 -53.33
N PHE A 526 -28.73 18.26 -52.08
CA PHE A 526 -27.75 18.84 -51.17
C PHE A 526 -26.71 17.79 -50.78
N GLU A 527 -25.43 18.12 -50.91
CA GLU A 527 -24.35 17.22 -50.52
C GLU A 527 -23.44 17.91 -49.52
N MET A 528 -23.13 17.24 -48.41
CA MET A 528 -22.22 17.73 -47.39
C MET A 528 -21.51 16.55 -46.73
N PRO A 529 -20.18 16.60 -46.55
CA PRO A 529 -19.45 15.63 -45.73
C PRO A 529 -19.92 15.69 -44.27
N ILE A 530 -20.07 14.52 -43.64
CA ILE A 530 -20.40 14.41 -42.22
C ILE A 530 -19.25 13.71 -41.49
N CYS A 531 -18.71 14.38 -40.48
CA CYS A 531 -17.75 13.82 -39.52
C CYS A 531 -18.51 13.10 -38.40
N VAL A 532 -18.10 11.87 -38.06
CA VAL A 532 -18.64 11.08 -36.95
C VAL A 532 -17.54 10.71 -35.97
N ASN A 533 -17.81 10.84 -34.68
CA ASN A 533 -16.90 10.39 -33.63
C ASN A 533 -16.82 8.86 -33.60
N ILE A 534 -15.62 8.31 -33.42
CA ILE A 534 -15.39 6.87 -33.29
C ILE A 534 -14.42 6.55 -32.15
N SER A 535 -14.79 5.60 -31.29
CA SER A 535 -13.98 5.22 -30.13
C SER A 535 -12.82 4.26 -30.47
N SER A 536 -11.80 4.23 -29.61
CA SER A 536 -10.67 3.28 -29.70
C SER A 536 -11.14 1.82 -29.68
N HIS A 537 -12.17 1.52 -28.89
CA HIS A 537 -12.78 0.20 -28.81
C HIS A 537 -13.31 -0.27 -30.17
N THR A 538 -13.96 0.62 -30.93
CA THR A 538 -14.49 0.32 -32.25
C THR A 538 -13.37 0.16 -33.27
N LEU A 539 -12.37 1.06 -33.28
CA LEU A 539 -11.22 1.00 -34.19
C LEU A 539 -10.39 -0.26 -34.01
N THR A 540 -10.27 -0.76 -32.78
CA THR A 540 -9.52 -1.98 -32.47
C THR A 540 -10.36 -3.26 -32.59
N ASN A 541 -11.68 -3.14 -32.76
CA ASN A 541 -12.57 -4.27 -33.00
C ASN A 541 -12.63 -4.61 -34.49
N ARG A 542 -12.05 -5.75 -34.85
CA ARG A 542 -11.98 -6.21 -36.24
C ARG A 542 -13.36 -6.34 -36.91
N ALA A 543 -14.35 -6.90 -36.22
CA ALA A 543 -15.68 -7.13 -36.80
C ALA A 543 -16.41 -5.80 -37.04
N ALA A 544 -16.32 -4.87 -36.08
CA ALA A 544 -16.89 -3.53 -36.24
C ALA A 544 -16.25 -2.77 -37.40
N MET A 545 -14.92 -2.82 -37.53
CA MET A 545 -14.22 -2.18 -38.65
C MET A 545 -14.55 -2.82 -40.01
N GLU A 546 -14.77 -4.13 -40.08
CA GLU A 546 -15.28 -4.78 -41.30
C GLU A 546 -16.68 -4.27 -41.68
N GLU A 547 -17.56 -4.10 -40.70
CA GLU A 547 -18.90 -3.52 -40.92
C GLU A 547 -18.81 -2.05 -41.36
N ILE A 548 -18.02 -1.22 -40.67
CA ILE A 548 -17.84 0.20 -40.99
C ILE A 548 -17.36 0.38 -42.43
N VAL A 549 -16.29 -0.31 -42.81
CA VAL A 549 -15.72 -0.24 -44.17
C VAL A 549 -16.76 -0.65 -45.21
N THR A 550 -17.54 -1.69 -44.93
CA THR A 550 -18.62 -2.14 -45.83
C THR A 550 -19.70 -1.08 -46.00
N LEU A 551 -20.12 -0.43 -44.91
CA LEU A 551 -21.15 0.60 -44.92
C LEU A 551 -20.72 1.85 -45.69
N ILE A 552 -19.49 2.33 -45.48
CA ILE A 552 -19.00 3.58 -46.11
C ILE A 552 -18.55 3.38 -47.56
N SER A 553 -18.13 2.17 -47.95
CA SER A 553 -17.72 1.87 -49.34
C SER A 553 -18.85 2.10 -50.36
N ALA A 554 -20.11 2.03 -49.93
CA ALA A 554 -21.26 2.33 -50.77
C ALA A 554 -21.45 3.85 -51.03
N THR A 555 -20.82 4.70 -50.24
CA THR A 555 -20.92 6.17 -50.32
C THR A 555 -19.57 6.84 -50.02
N PRO A 556 -18.57 6.65 -50.89
CA PRO A 556 -17.23 7.20 -50.66
C PRO A 556 -17.29 8.72 -50.50
N ARG A 557 -16.43 9.28 -49.65
CA ARG A 557 -16.29 10.73 -49.40
C ARG A 557 -17.48 11.42 -48.70
N CYS A 558 -18.53 10.69 -48.32
CA CYS A 558 -19.66 11.27 -47.60
C CYS A 558 -19.46 11.31 -46.08
N ILE A 559 -18.65 10.39 -45.53
CA ILE A 559 -18.41 10.26 -44.09
C ILE A 559 -16.90 10.40 -43.81
N HIS A 560 -16.58 11.14 -42.76
CA HIS A 560 -15.24 11.27 -42.19
C HIS A 560 -15.30 10.88 -40.70
N PHE A 561 -14.17 10.53 -40.11
CA PHE A 561 -14.12 10.00 -38.75
C PHE A 561 -13.28 10.89 -37.85
N GLU A 562 -13.74 11.11 -36.62
CA GLU A 562 -13.02 11.87 -35.59
C GLU A 562 -12.61 10.93 -34.47
N ILE A 563 -11.33 11.00 -34.09
CA ILE A 563 -10.71 10.14 -33.09
C ILE A 563 -10.03 10.99 -32.03
N THR A 564 -10.23 10.67 -30.77
CA THR A 564 -9.59 11.40 -29.66
C THR A 564 -8.10 11.07 -29.55
N GLU A 565 -7.30 11.99 -29.01
CA GLU A 565 -5.87 11.80 -28.79
C GLU A 565 -5.53 10.53 -27.99
N ASP A 566 -6.34 10.20 -26.99
CA ASP A 566 -6.14 9.01 -26.14
C ASP A 566 -6.25 7.68 -26.91
N THR A 567 -6.92 7.69 -28.08
CA THR A 567 -7.05 6.51 -28.95
C THR A 567 -5.68 5.97 -29.40
N PHE A 568 -4.67 6.84 -29.52
CA PHE A 568 -3.33 6.45 -29.98
C PHE A 568 -2.52 5.70 -28.93
N ILE A 569 -2.90 5.77 -27.65
CA ILE A 569 -2.18 5.10 -26.55
C ILE A 569 -2.48 3.59 -26.53
N GLU A 570 -3.64 3.17 -27.05
CA GLU A 570 -4.10 1.80 -27.00
C GLU A 570 -3.79 1.02 -28.29
N LYS A 571 -2.87 0.05 -28.21
CA LYS A 571 -2.61 -0.95 -29.27
C LYS A 571 -2.35 -0.32 -30.67
N GLU A 572 -1.46 0.67 -30.71
CA GLU A 572 -1.04 1.49 -31.86
C GLU A 572 -1.14 0.84 -33.25
N TRP A 573 -0.58 -0.37 -33.44
CA TRP A 573 -0.57 -1.06 -34.74
C TRP A 573 -1.98 -1.37 -35.30
N MET A 574 -2.97 -1.62 -34.43
CA MET A 574 -4.34 -1.86 -34.88
C MET A 574 -5.02 -0.57 -35.33
N VAL A 575 -4.75 0.54 -34.63
CA VAL A 575 -5.28 1.86 -34.99
C VAL A 575 -4.76 2.29 -36.35
N GLU A 576 -3.44 2.16 -36.57
CA GLU A 576 -2.79 2.47 -37.86
C GLU A 576 -3.45 1.71 -39.02
N LYS A 577 -3.64 0.39 -38.88
CA LYS A 577 -4.33 -0.42 -39.90
C LYS A 577 -5.78 -0.04 -40.10
N SER A 578 -6.47 0.39 -39.06
CA SER A 578 -7.86 0.82 -39.17
C SER A 578 -7.96 2.14 -39.94
N ILE A 579 -7.04 3.08 -39.69
CA ILE A 579 -6.93 4.33 -40.45
C ILE A 579 -6.68 4.05 -41.93
N GLU A 580 -5.69 3.21 -42.26
CA GLU A 580 -5.41 2.81 -43.67
C GLU A 580 -6.65 2.26 -44.39
N ARG A 581 -7.48 1.49 -43.67
CA ARG A 581 -8.72 0.91 -44.21
C ARG A 581 -9.81 1.96 -44.43
N LEU A 582 -9.93 2.95 -43.54
CA LEU A 582 -10.86 4.07 -43.69
C LEU A 582 -10.47 4.93 -44.89
N HIS A 583 -9.18 5.24 -45.04
CA HIS A 583 -8.65 5.95 -46.20
C HIS A 583 -8.89 5.21 -47.51
N SER A 584 -8.64 3.89 -47.52
CA SER A 584 -8.90 3.03 -48.69
C SER A 584 -10.37 3.04 -49.12
N ALA A 585 -11.30 3.33 -48.19
CA ALA A 585 -12.73 3.48 -48.46
C ALA A 585 -13.14 4.93 -48.82
N GLY A 586 -12.19 5.87 -48.86
CA GLY A 586 -12.40 7.26 -49.24
C GLY A 586 -12.88 8.18 -48.12
N SER A 587 -12.66 7.80 -46.86
CA SER A 587 -12.95 8.62 -45.68
C SER A 587 -11.68 9.25 -45.13
N MET A 588 -11.76 10.53 -44.73
CA MET A 588 -10.72 11.21 -43.96
C MET A 588 -10.80 10.86 -42.47
N VAL A 589 -9.67 11.00 -41.78
CA VAL A 589 -9.54 10.81 -40.33
C VAL A 589 -9.03 12.08 -39.69
N ASN A 590 -9.79 12.57 -38.70
CA ASN A 590 -9.53 13.79 -37.96
C ASN A 590 -9.09 13.44 -36.54
N ILE A 591 -8.09 14.13 -36.01
CA ILE A 591 -7.75 14.06 -34.58
C ILE A 591 -8.56 15.11 -33.82
N ASP A 592 -9.33 14.67 -32.84
CA ASP A 592 -10.13 15.50 -31.96
C ASP A 592 -9.40 15.86 -30.65
N ASP A 593 -9.81 16.94 -30.00
CA ASP A 593 -9.28 17.45 -28.71
C ASP A 593 -7.75 17.64 -28.66
N PHE A 594 -7.13 18.00 -29.78
CA PHE A 594 -5.66 18.06 -29.90
C PHE A 594 -5.04 19.09 -28.95
N GLY A 595 -4.08 18.64 -28.14
CA GLY A 595 -3.30 19.51 -27.24
C GLY A 595 -3.75 19.52 -25.78
N THR A 596 -4.72 18.67 -25.43
CA THR A 596 -5.18 18.46 -24.03
C THR A 596 -4.44 17.30 -23.32
N GLY A 597 -3.69 16.46 -24.06
CA GLY A 597 -3.05 15.22 -23.59
C GLY A 597 -1.52 15.08 -23.79
N TYR A 598 -1.03 13.83 -23.84
CA TYR A 598 0.41 13.49 -23.87
C TYR A 598 1.04 13.57 -25.28
N SER A 599 2.02 14.46 -25.47
CA SER A 599 3.00 14.44 -26.60
C SER A 599 2.42 14.27 -28.01
N SER A 600 1.27 14.90 -28.28
CA SER A 600 0.45 14.84 -29.51
C SER A 600 1.21 15.02 -30.81
N LEU A 601 2.29 15.82 -30.80
CA LEU A 601 3.15 16.07 -31.97
C LEU A 601 3.90 14.82 -32.46
N SER A 602 4.21 13.88 -31.57
CA SER A 602 4.93 12.66 -31.95
C SER A 602 4.06 11.68 -32.73
N TYR A 603 2.74 11.69 -32.51
CA TYR A 603 1.77 10.85 -33.20
C TYR A 603 1.45 11.36 -34.61
N LEU A 604 1.47 12.68 -34.83
CA LEU A 604 1.29 13.26 -36.17
C LEU A 604 2.34 12.80 -37.17
N ASN A 605 3.55 12.47 -36.73
CA ASN A 605 4.59 11.94 -37.61
C ASN A 605 4.40 10.45 -37.94
N ARG A 606 3.49 9.75 -37.25
CA ARG A 606 3.34 8.30 -37.33
C ARG A 606 2.03 7.86 -37.95
N PHE A 607 0.93 8.55 -37.66
CA PHE A 607 -0.38 8.23 -38.22
C PHE A 607 -0.68 9.15 -39.39
N ASP A 608 -1.13 8.56 -40.49
CA ASP A 608 -1.62 9.28 -41.66
C ASP A 608 -3.01 9.84 -41.30
N VAL A 609 -3.06 11.10 -40.85
CA VAL A 609 -4.29 11.81 -40.51
C VAL A 609 -4.47 13.00 -41.43
N ASP A 610 -5.70 13.42 -41.66
CA ASP A 610 -6.02 14.47 -42.64
C ASP A 610 -6.24 15.84 -41.97
N VAL A 611 -6.78 15.82 -40.74
CA VAL A 611 -7.27 17.02 -40.04
C VAL A 611 -6.90 16.99 -38.57
N ILE A 612 -6.58 18.15 -38.01
CA ILE A 612 -6.46 18.35 -36.57
C ILE A 612 -7.55 19.32 -36.11
N LYS A 613 -8.30 18.94 -35.07
CA LYS A 613 -9.23 19.81 -34.35
C LYS A 613 -8.53 20.40 -33.13
N ILE A 614 -8.38 21.72 -33.13
CA ILE A 614 -7.81 22.50 -32.02
C ILE A 614 -8.93 22.74 -31.00
N ASP A 615 -8.75 22.19 -29.80
CA ASP A 615 -9.71 22.30 -28.70
C ASP A 615 -10.01 23.75 -28.30
N ARG A 616 -11.22 23.97 -27.79
CA ARG A 616 -11.73 25.24 -27.28
C ARG A 616 -10.80 25.91 -26.26
N SER A 617 -10.05 25.15 -25.47
CA SER A 617 -9.12 25.72 -24.48
C SER A 617 -8.08 26.65 -25.11
N PHE A 618 -7.64 26.40 -26.34
CA PHE A 618 -6.72 27.29 -27.07
C PHE A 618 -7.40 28.59 -27.51
N VAL A 619 -8.67 28.52 -27.91
CA VAL A 619 -9.47 29.70 -28.25
C VAL A 619 -9.70 30.60 -27.03
N LEU A 620 -9.97 30.01 -25.87
CA LEU A 620 -10.07 30.74 -24.61
C LEU A 620 -8.75 31.43 -24.19
N ALA A 621 -7.61 30.91 -24.63
CA ALA A 621 -6.30 31.48 -24.32
C ALA A 621 -5.90 32.66 -25.23
N LEU A 622 -6.64 32.93 -26.32
CA LEU A 622 -6.33 33.97 -27.30
C LEU A 622 -6.38 35.40 -26.73
N ASP A 623 -6.97 35.59 -25.55
CA ASP A 623 -6.98 36.88 -24.84
C ASP A 623 -5.58 37.31 -24.38
N THR A 624 -4.61 36.39 -24.36
CA THR A 624 -3.23 36.68 -23.97
C THR A 624 -2.28 36.58 -25.16
N GLU A 625 -1.24 37.42 -25.17
CA GLU A 625 -0.26 37.40 -26.26
C GLU A 625 0.52 36.08 -26.35
N ARG A 626 0.75 35.45 -25.19
CA ARG A 626 1.34 34.10 -25.13
C ARG A 626 0.41 33.05 -25.73
N GLY A 627 -0.90 33.12 -25.44
CA GLY A 627 -1.89 32.21 -26.02
C GLY A 627 -1.98 32.32 -27.53
N LYS A 628 -1.96 33.54 -28.08
CA LYS A 628 -1.89 33.76 -29.54
C LYS A 628 -0.62 33.15 -30.16
N GLN A 629 0.54 33.34 -29.53
CA GLN A 629 1.80 32.75 -30.02
C GLN A 629 1.75 31.21 -30.05
N VAL A 630 1.18 30.59 -29.01
CA VAL A 630 0.99 29.14 -28.95
C VAL A 630 0.05 28.68 -30.06
N PHE A 631 -1.08 29.36 -30.24
CA PHE A 631 -2.04 29.08 -31.31
C PHE A 631 -1.39 29.14 -32.70
N TYR A 632 -0.72 30.25 -33.05
CA TYR A 632 -0.04 30.38 -34.36
C TYR A 632 1.08 29.37 -34.57
N SER A 633 1.79 28.98 -33.50
CA SER A 633 2.81 27.95 -33.60
C SER A 633 2.19 26.58 -33.90
N LEU A 634 1.05 26.28 -33.28
CA LEU A 634 0.32 25.03 -33.46
C LEU A 634 -0.25 24.92 -34.88
N THR A 635 -0.95 25.96 -35.35
CA THR A 635 -1.50 26.01 -36.72
C THR A 635 -0.39 25.98 -37.75
N GLY A 636 0.73 26.68 -37.49
CA GLY A 636 1.91 26.66 -38.35
C GLY A 636 2.52 25.26 -38.51
N ILE A 637 2.57 24.46 -37.43
CA ILE A 637 3.04 23.07 -37.51
C ILE A 637 2.07 22.21 -38.32
N ALA A 638 0.75 22.33 -38.08
CA ALA A 638 -0.25 21.57 -38.82
C ALA A 638 -0.17 21.87 -40.34
N ASN A 639 -0.05 23.15 -40.70
CA ASN A 639 0.12 23.59 -42.08
C ASN A 639 1.40 23.04 -42.73
N GLN A 640 2.52 22.99 -42.00
CA GLN A 640 3.78 22.42 -42.50
C GLN A 640 3.69 20.90 -42.75
N LEU A 641 2.83 20.21 -42.00
CA LEU A 641 2.54 18.79 -42.18
C LEU A 641 1.47 18.53 -43.26
N GLY A 642 0.90 19.59 -43.85
CA GLY A 642 -0.16 19.47 -44.85
C GLY A 642 -1.52 19.10 -44.29
N LEU A 643 -1.74 19.28 -42.99
CA LEU A 643 -2.98 18.93 -42.29
C LEU A 643 -3.98 20.09 -42.36
N MET A 644 -5.26 19.79 -42.54
CA MET A 644 -6.31 20.79 -42.37
C MET A 644 -6.53 21.09 -40.88
N VAL A 645 -6.86 22.33 -40.56
CA VAL A 645 -7.08 22.75 -39.17
C VAL A 645 -8.54 23.12 -38.97
N VAL A 646 -9.19 22.48 -38.00
CA VAL A 646 -10.50 22.88 -37.48
C VAL A 646 -10.28 23.52 -36.12
N VAL A 647 -10.83 24.71 -35.88
CA VAL A 647 -10.74 25.39 -34.58
C VAL A 647 -12.09 25.39 -33.90
N GLU A 648 -12.14 24.79 -32.71
CA GLU A 648 -13.36 24.61 -31.94
C GLU A 648 -13.64 25.74 -30.96
N GLY A 649 -14.91 25.99 -30.67
CA GLY A 649 -15.32 26.89 -29.60
C GLY A 649 -15.09 28.37 -29.88
N VAL A 650 -15.06 28.78 -31.15
CA VAL A 650 -15.06 30.20 -31.54
C VAL A 650 -16.45 30.80 -31.30
N GLU A 651 -16.55 31.76 -30.37
CA GLU A 651 -17.83 32.33 -29.92
C GLU A 651 -17.95 33.83 -30.19
N THR A 652 -16.84 34.55 -30.34
CA THR A 652 -16.79 36.02 -30.48
C THR A 652 -16.15 36.47 -31.78
N GLN A 653 -16.45 37.71 -32.20
CA GLN A 653 -15.83 38.32 -33.39
C GLN A 653 -14.32 38.44 -33.23
N GLU A 654 -13.85 38.82 -32.04
CA GLU A 654 -12.44 39.00 -31.74
C GLU A 654 -11.66 37.69 -31.87
N GLN A 655 -12.23 36.58 -31.41
CA GLN A 655 -11.64 35.25 -31.61
C GLN A 655 -11.62 34.88 -33.09
N TYR A 656 -12.71 35.12 -33.83
CA TYR A 656 -12.77 34.87 -35.27
C TYR A 656 -11.70 35.65 -36.02
N ASP A 657 -11.51 36.95 -35.74
CA ASP A 657 -10.54 37.81 -36.42
C ASP A 657 -9.08 37.36 -36.19
N ILE A 658 -8.80 36.65 -35.10
CA ILE A 658 -7.48 36.06 -34.82
C ILE A 658 -7.34 34.74 -35.57
N VAL A 659 -8.34 33.85 -35.46
CA VAL A 659 -8.32 32.51 -36.06
C VAL A 659 -8.33 32.57 -37.59
N ALA A 660 -9.08 33.50 -38.18
CA ALA A 660 -9.22 33.65 -39.63
C ALA A 660 -7.98 34.19 -40.35
N LYS A 661 -6.93 34.61 -39.62
CA LYS A 661 -5.66 35.04 -40.22
C LYS A 661 -4.85 33.87 -40.79
N GLU A 662 -5.09 32.67 -40.28
CA GLU A 662 -4.41 31.46 -40.74
C GLU A 662 -5.21 30.89 -41.92
N GLU A 663 -4.58 30.88 -43.11
CA GLU A 663 -5.20 30.32 -44.32
C GLU A 663 -5.55 28.84 -44.13
N GLY A 664 -6.64 28.39 -44.75
CA GLY A 664 -7.06 26.99 -44.68
C GLY A 664 -7.74 26.57 -43.37
N THR A 665 -8.00 27.51 -42.46
CA THR A 665 -8.67 27.21 -41.19
C THR A 665 -10.17 27.02 -41.36
N ILE A 666 -10.69 25.94 -40.81
CA ILE A 666 -12.12 25.65 -40.67
C ILE A 666 -12.53 26.02 -39.24
N ILE A 667 -13.70 26.64 -39.08
CA ILE A 667 -14.17 27.13 -37.79
C ILE A 667 -15.44 26.39 -37.40
N GLN A 668 -15.46 25.92 -36.16
CA GLN A 668 -16.59 25.29 -35.52
C GLN A 668 -16.88 25.99 -34.19
N GLY A 669 -18.02 26.67 -34.07
CA GLY A 669 -18.34 27.40 -32.84
C GLY A 669 -19.59 28.26 -32.92
N TRP A 670 -20.04 28.74 -31.76
CA TRP A 670 -21.30 29.47 -31.64
C TRP A 670 -21.29 30.84 -32.32
N TYR A 671 -20.12 31.37 -32.68
CA TYR A 671 -20.01 32.54 -33.54
C TYR A 671 -20.78 32.34 -34.87
N PHE A 672 -20.72 31.12 -35.43
CA PHE A 672 -21.46 30.77 -36.65
C PHE A 672 -22.81 30.12 -36.33
N SER A 673 -22.78 28.97 -35.67
CA SER A 673 -23.98 28.20 -35.33
C SER A 673 -23.69 27.19 -34.24
N ARG A 674 -24.70 26.92 -33.42
CA ARG A 674 -24.72 25.71 -32.57
C ARG A 674 -24.97 24.47 -33.43
N SER A 675 -24.90 23.29 -32.81
CA SER A 675 -25.46 22.07 -33.39
C SER A 675 -26.97 22.24 -33.58
N VAL A 676 -27.47 21.87 -34.75
CA VAL A 676 -28.87 22.09 -35.14
C VAL A 676 -29.45 20.84 -35.81
N SER A 677 -30.76 20.80 -36.00
CA SER A 677 -31.40 19.68 -36.71
C SER A 677 -30.91 19.59 -38.17
N ALA A 678 -31.04 18.42 -38.80
CA ALA A 678 -30.61 18.22 -40.18
C ALA A 678 -31.29 19.17 -41.20
N SER A 679 -32.54 19.57 -40.94
CA SER A 679 -33.27 20.55 -41.76
C SER A 679 -32.73 21.97 -41.59
N GLU A 680 -32.46 22.37 -40.34
CA GLU A 680 -31.89 23.69 -40.04
C GLU A 680 -30.47 23.81 -40.58
N PHE A 681 -29.66 22.75 -40.43
CA PHE A 681 -28.31 22.67 -40.97
C PHE A 681 -28.28 22.93 -42.49
N LYS A 682 -29.15 22.24 -43.24
CA LYS A 682 -29.26 22.41 -44.69
C LYS A 682 -29.62 23.86 -45.06
N ASN A 683 -30.63 24.43 -44.39
CA ASN A 683 -31.07 25.80 -44.64
C ASN A 683 -29.95 26.81 -44.33
N TYR A 684 -29.27 26.64 -43.20
CA TYR A 684 -28.13 27.46 -42.80
C TYR A 684 -27.00 27.39 -43.84
N SER A 685 -26.66 26.18 -44.30
CA SER A 685 -25.61 25.97 -45.31
C SER A 685 -25.93 26.68 -46.62
N LEU A 686 -27.17 26.56 -47.12
CA LEU A 686 -27.63 27.23 -48.33
C LEU A 686 -27.62 28.77 -48.21
N GLN A 687 -28.00 29.30 -47.05
CA GLN A 687 -27.94 30.74 -46.79
C GLN A 687 -26.50 31.27 -46.80
N ARG A 688 -25.55 30.52 -46.25
CA ARG A 688 -24.12 30.90 -46.24
C ARG A 688 -23.52 30.91 -47.65
N VAL A 689 -23.89 29.97 -48.51
CA VAL A 689 -23.50 29.99 -49.94
C VAL A 689 -24.00 31.26 -50.63
N ALA A 690 -25.27 31.65 -50.38
CA ALA A 690 -25.83 32.88 -50.94
C ALA A 690 -25.09 34.15 -50.44
N LEU A 691 -24.72 34.20 -49.17
CA LEU A 691 -23.96 35.32 -48.60
C LEU A 691 -22.53 35.41 -49.16
N GLY A 692 -21.83 34.29 -49.31
CA GLY A 692 -20.49 34.24 -49.90
C GLY A 692 -20.46 34.72 -51.37
N ASN A 693 -21.48 34.35 -52.15
CA ASN A 693 -21.61 34.77 -53.55
C ASN A 693 -21.94 36.26 -53.70
N CYS A 694 -22.60 36.88 -52.71
CA CYS A 694 -22.85 38.33 -52.69
C CYS A 694 -21.60 39.15 -52.31
N ALA A 695 -20.74 38.63 -51.43
CA ALA A 695 -19.49 39.29 -51.03
C ALA A 695 -18.43 39.28 -52.15
N GLY A 696 -18.39 38.23 -52.98
CA GLY A 696 -17.50 38.12 -54.14
C GLY A 696 -17.83 39.04 -55.33
N ASN A 697 -18.97 39.74 -55.30
CA ASN A 697 -19.46 40.60 -56.40
C ASN A 697 -19.37 42.12 -56.12
N MET A 698 -18.68 42.56 -55.05
CA MET A 698 -18.34 43.98 -54.92
C MET A 698 -17.12 44.32 -55.79
N PRO A 699 -17.18 45.37 -56.64
CA PRO A 699 -16.01 45.79 -57.40
C PRO A 699 -14.93 46.27 -56.42
N VAL A 700 -13.71 45.78 -56.61
CA VAL A 700 -12.51 46.34 -55.99
C VAL A 700 -12.36 47.78 -56.49
N THR A 701 -12.88 48.76 -55.74
CA THR A 701 -12.53 50.17 -55.94
C THR A 701 -11.28 50.46 -55.14
N ALA A 702 -10.21 50.75 -55.87
CA ALA A 702 -8.91 51.18 -55.37
C ALA A 702 -9.00 52.49 -54.55
N ALA A 703 -8.36 52.49 -53.38
CA ALA A 703 -7.54 53.58 -52.82
C ALA A 703 -6.80 53.07 -51.58
#